data_AF-A0A7J9K775-F1
#
_entry.id   AF-A0A7J9K775-F1
#
_cell.length_a   1.000
_cell.length_b   1.000
_cell.length_c   1.000
_cell.angle_alpha   90.00
_cell.angle_beta   90.00
_cell.angle_gamma   90.00
#
_symmetry.space_group_name_H-M   'P 1'
#
loop_
_entity.id
_entity.type
_entity.pdbx_description
1 polymer ?
#
loop_
_entity_poly.entity_id
_entity_poly.type
_entity_poly.pdbx_seq_one_letter_code
_entity_poly.pdbx_strand_id
1 'polypeptide(L)'
;MIKLLGSIKHVAKSAQLKNRNGNSYSYSCLFLPPSPTNSSSVHLSAKDVVASLKDWFKGPDTPLLDRIFTILSSQDDASSRHATDLALSHLNLHLSETFVLQVLSYGRSSSQDVLSCLKFFDWAGRQPGFNHTRATFFTLFKILSKAKFMPLMLDILQDFMEHRRIHNVRFHDTLIWGYALAGKPEMALQLFGRMRFQGLDLDSFAYHVLLNALVEESCFDAADMIAKQISMRGLENDITHSILVKCWCKQNKFKEAEAYLRRLAESRKPVDGHSVSIMVNALCKGNRFKHAATLLEEFTELNVPMEHAYGIWLQNVVQSGRLNWSLDFINSRKLLYRNVPRLFQYNVLVLKQLSEYRLNDVYELLIEMEKDGISPDKVTMNAILCFFCKVGIVDVAIELYNSRSELRLSLNSTTYSSLINDLCWNGVIDEAYRVLRNSIREGYFPSKNTFTHVAVALCREAKFDMIKELVIFSLERKVTPRYAICDPFIVALCKANRIEDAYLLHGEVCRINKDIARETYFHLIHSFCRSNRGDIAATLLFEMQEKGHKPTRTLFRSVICSLCDMESPENQFFKLLEMQLSHFEPEARIFNFFISGAGYAKKPELAREVFEMMQRSGIKPGLRSDISMLVSYLQNNRISDALNFFNDIRQRRKIGRKLYSSMIVGLCKADQADYALSFMKEMKSNNVYPSMECYELLIKLLCSKKSYWLAVKLVNELENSRGYITPFIGNVLLLHSLKTHQLYEAWVQFKEG
;
A
#
# COMPACT_ATOMS: atom_id res chain seq x y z
N MET A 1 -7.73 11.65 35.61
CA MET A 1 -7.84 11.54 34.15
C MET A 1 -9.28 11.18 33.72
N ILE A 2 -10.11 10.58 34.58
CA ILE A 2 -11.56 10.36 34.39
C ILE A 2 -12.38 11.58 33.90
N LYS A 3 -12.20 12.78 34.47
CA LYS A 3 -12.91 14.01 34.02
C LYS A 3 -12.53 14.43 32.59
N LEU A 4 -11.27 14.21 32.24
CA LEU A 4 -10.66 14.57 30.96
C LEU A 4 -11.13 13.59 29.86
N LEU A 5 -11.13 12.30 30.20
CA LEU A 5 -11.75 11.24 29.41
C LEU A 5 -13.26 11.51 29.18
N GLY A 6 -14.02 11.93 30.20
CA GLY A 6 -15.45 12.27 30.10
C GLY A 6 -15.83 13.15 28.89
N SER A 7 -15.01 14.13 28.57
CA SER A 7 -15.21 15.07 27.45
C SER A 7 -14.94 14.48 26.05
N ILE A 8 -14.18 13.38 25.96
CA ILE A 8 -13.74 12.74 24.71
C ILE A 8 -14.82 11.81 24.13
N LYS A 9 -15.75 11.32 24.97
CA LYS A 9 -16.80 10.35 24.58
C LYS A 9 -17.65 10.83 23.38
N HIS A 10 -18.06 12.09 23.40
CA HIS A 10 -18.87 12.67 22.32
C HIS A 10 -18.09 12.80 20.99
N VAL A 11 -16.80 13.12 21.07
CA VAL A 11 -15.91 13.24 19.91
C VAL A 11 -15.63 11.86 19.29
N ALA A 12 -15.35 10.85 20.12
CA ALA A 12 -15.10 9.47 19.68
C ALA A 12 -16.31 8.87 18.92
N LYS A 13 -17.53 9.12 19.41
CA LYS A 13 -18.77 8.68 18.76
C LYS A 13 -18.98 9.35 17.39
N SER A 14 -18.65 10.65 17.27
CA SER A 14 -18.73 11.39 16.01
C SER A 14 -17.70 10.91 14.98
N ALA A 15 -16.45 10.70 15.39
CA ALA A 15 -15.38 10.21 14.53
C ALA A 15 -15.68 8.80 13.97
N GLN A 16 -16.24 7.91 14.79
CA GLN A 16 -16.64 6.56 14.37
C GLN A 16 -17.75 6.57 13.31
N LEU A 17 -18.70 7.52 13.39
CA LEU A 17 -19.76 7.70 12.38
C LEU A 17 -19.20 8.23 11.05
N LYS A 18 -18.24 9.16 11.07
CA LYS A 18 -17.58 9.68 9.86
C LYS A 18 -16.85 8.58 9.09
N ASN A 19 -16.17 7.67 9.78
CA ASN A 19 -15.43 6.57 9.14
C ASN A 19 -16.37 5.57 8.40
N ARG A 20 -17.55 5.26 8.97
CA ARG A 20 -18.52 4.35 8.32
C ARG A 20 -19.04 4.87 6.98
N ASN A 21 -19.11 6.19 6.81
CA ASN A 21 -19.57 6.82 5.57
C ASN A 21 -18.44 7.04 4.55
N GLY A 22 -17.17 6.93 4.95
CA GLY A 22 -15.99 7.25 4.13
C GLY A 22 -15.39 6.08 3.34
N ASN A 23 -15.85 4.84 3.54
CA ASN A 23 -15.25 3.64 2.93
C ASN A 23 -15.66 3.38 1.46
N SER A 24 -16.43 4.27 0.82
CA SER A 24 -16.81 4.15 -0.59
C SER A 24 -16.16 5.23 -1.46
N TYR A 25 -14.84 5.17 -1.67
CA TYR A 25 -14.21 6.02 -2.67
C TYR A 25 -13.27 5.24 -3.58
N SER A 26 -13.76 5.06 -4.82
CA SER A 26 -12.95 4.82 -6.00
C SER A 26 -11.97 5.99 -6.20
N TYR A 27 -10.82 5.70 -6.83
CA TYR A 27 -9.73 6.64 -7.13
C TYR A 27 -10.17 7.95 -7.82
N SER A 28 -11.40 8.05 -8.32
CA SER A 28 -11.97 9.25 -8.96
C SER A 28 -12.49 10.32 -7.98
N CYS A 29 -12.77 10.00 -6.72
CA CYS A 29 -13.39 10.93 -5.76
C CYS A 29 -12.43 11.59 -4.77
N LEU A 30 -11.12 11.39 -4.92
CA LEU A 30 -10.09 11.91 -4.01
C LEU A 30 -9.80 13.43 -4.19
N PHE A 31 -10.61 14.19 -4.92
CA PHE A 31 -10.33 15.59 -5.30
C PHE A 31 -11.35 16.63 -4.82
N LEU A 32 -12.27 16.27 -3.91
CA LEU A 32 -13.10 17.27 -3.23
C LEU A 32 -12.43 17.70 -1.92
N PRO A 33 -12.33 19.01 -1.63
CA PRO A 33 -11.81 19.47 -0.36
C PRO A 33 -12.74 19.00 0.76
N PRO A 34 -12.22 18.52 1.90
CA PRO A 34 -13.05 18.40 3.09
C PRO A 34 -13.52 19.81 3.47
N SER A 35 -14.83 19.97 3.67
CA SER A 35 -15.36 21.21 4.22
C SER A 35 -14.71 21.46 5.59
N PRO A 36 -14.32 22.71 5.91
CA PRO A 36 -13.75 23.04 7.21
C PRO A 36 -14.80 22.74 8.27
N THR A 37 -14.64 21.63 8.99
CA THR A 37 -15.48 21.38 10.15
C THR A 37 -14.95 22.27 11.26
N ASN A 38 -15.64 23.39 11.50
CA ASN A 38 -15.61 24.09 12.78
C ASN A 38 -16.08 23.10 13.85
N SER A 39 -15.16 22.31 14.40
CA SER A 39 -15.39 21.61 15.66
C SER A 39 -15.10 22.62 16.77
N SER A 40 -16.15 23.10 17.42
CA SER A 40 -16.09 23.80 18.69
C SER A 40 -15.16 23.05 19.65
N SER A 41 -13.99 23.61 19.90
CA SER A 41 -12.95 23.06 20.75
C SER A 41 -13.41 23.03 22.20
N VAL A 42 -13.38 21.85 22.81
CA VAL A 42 -13.33 21.74 24.26
C VAL A 42 -11.94 22.23 24.68
N HIS A 43 -11.87 23.41 25.31
CA HIS A 43 -10.64 23.96 25.88
C HIS A 43 -10.18 23.13 27.10
N LEU A 44 -9.50 22.02 26.84
CA LEU A 44 -8.56 21.39 27.78
C LEU A 44 -7.18 21.50 27.15
N SER A 45 -6.19 22.05 27.86
CA SER A 45 -4.86 22.22 27.27
C SER A 45 -4.25 20.83 27.02
N ALA A 46 -3.72 20.60 25.82
CA ALA A 46 -3.06 19.34 25.47
C ALA A 46 -1.94 18.97 26.46
N LYS A 47 -1.31 19.99 27.05
CA LYS A 47 -0.27 19.84 28.08
C LYS A 47 -0.81 19.23 29.38
N ASP A 48 -1.99 19.63 29.84
CA ASP A 48 -2.60 19.09 31.06
C ASP A 48 -3.02 17.62 30.89
N VAL A 49 -3.49 17.29 29.69
CA VAL A 49 -3.82 15.91 29.29
C VAL A 49 -2.56 15.03 29.34
N VAL A 50 -1.49 15.49 28.69
CA VAL A 50 -0.22 14.75 28.63
C VAL A 50 0.44 14.65 30.00
N ALA A 51 0.36 15.69 30.85
CA ALA A 51 0.84 15.64 32.22
C ALA A 51 0.11 14.55 33.05
N SER A 52 -1.22 14.48 32.92
CA SER A 52 -2.00 13.43 33.59
C SER A 52 -1.65 12.02 33.12
N LEU A 53 -1.36 11.85 31.82
CA LEU A 53 -0.90 10.58 31.25
C LEU A 53 0.53 10.22 31.70
N LYS A 54 1.40 11.22 31.86
CA LYS A 54 2.77 11.05 32.39
C LYS A 54 2.72 10.54 33.84
N ASP A 55 1.86 11.11 34.67
CA ASP A 55 1.73 10.67 36.07
C ASP A 55 1.16 9.25 36.19
N TRP A 56 0.28 8.85 35.28
CA TRP A 56 -0.24 7.48 35.21
C TRP A 56 0.82 6.46 34.76
N PHE A 57 1.89 6.88 34.07
CA PHE A 57 2.89 6.00 33.46
C PHE A 57 4.17 5.75 34.30
N LYS A 58 4.32 6.35 35.49
CA LYS A 58 5.56 6.21 36.31
C LYS A 58 5.77 4.78 36.83
N GLY A 59 6.46 3.95 36.04
CA GLY A 59 7.05 2.65 36.45
C GLY A 59 8.51 2.78 36.91
N PRO A 60 9.10 1.73 37.51
CA PRO A 60 10.39 1.81 38.21
C PRO A 60 11.56 2.01 37.24
N ASP A 61 12.25 3.14 37.37
CA ASP A 61 13.49 3.45 36.67
C ASP A 61 14.65 2.56 37.15
N THR A 62 15.40 1.95 36.23
CA THR A 62 16.72 1.35 36.49
C THR A 62 17.81 2.16 35.76
N PRO A 63 18.18 3.35 36.28
CA PRO A 63 19.06 4.31 35.58
C PRO A 63 20.46 3.77 35.28
N LEU A 64 20.91 2.72 35.98
CA LEU A 64 22.19 2.07 35.76
C LEU A 64 22.22 1.25 34.45
N LEU A 65 21.15 0.50 34.15
CA LEU A 65 21.05 -0.35 32.95
C LEU A 65 20.93 0.52 31.69
N ASP A 66 20.23 1.64 31.79
CA ASP A 66 20.16 2.67 30.74
C ASP A 66 21.53 3.23 30.38
N ARG A 67 22.35 3.53 31.38
CA ARG A 67 23.69 4.09 31.20
C ARG A 67 24.63 3.08 30.56
N ILE A 68 24.52 1.80 30.93
CA ILE A 68 25.28 0.69 30.31
C ILE A 68 24.92 0.55 28.82
N PHE A 69 23.63 0.51 28.46
CA PHE A 69 23.21 0.38 27.06
C PHE A 69 23.55 1.61 26.22
N THR A 70 23.55 2.81 26.81
CA THR A 70 23.98 4.04 26.12
C THR A 70 25.46 3.98 25.71
N ILE A 71 26.33 3.48 26.60
CA ILE A 71 27.77 3.29 26.32
C ILE A 71 28.01 2.21 25.25
N LEU A 72 27.24 1.12 25.29
CA LEU A 72 27.37 0.01 24.34
C LEU A 72 26.85 0.35 22.93
N SER A 73 25.90 1.28 22.86
CA SER A 73 25.24 1.72 21.61
C SER A 73 26.02 2.77 20.83
N SER A 74 27.06 3.38 21.43
CA SER A 74 27.86 4.41 20.77
C SER A 74 28.97 3.81 19.88
N GLN A 75 28.76 3.93 18.56
CA GLN A 75 29.73 3.85 17.45
C GLN A 75 30.26 2.45 17.01
N ASP A 76 30.44 2.31 15.68
CA ASP A 76 30.59 1.06 14.91
C ASP A 76 32.03 0.75 14.43
N ASP A 77 33.05 1.53 14.81
CA ASP A 77 34.41 1.37 14.28
C ASP A 77 35.35 0.53 15.18
N ALA A 78 36.32 -0.17 14.57
CA ALA A 78 37.27 -1.06 15.25
C ALA A 78 38.21 -0.36 16.26
N SER A 79 38.41 0.96 16.16
CA SER A 79 39.11 1.78 17.16
C SER A 79 38.31 2.05 18.44
N SER A 80 37.00 1.76 18.43
CA SER A 80 36.07 2.05 19.54
C SER A 80 36.07 1.02 20.67
N ARG A 81 36.58 -0.20 20.42
CA ARG A 81 36.50 -1.32 21.38
C ARG A 81 37.24 -1.01 22.71
N HIS A 82 38.39 -0.34 22.63
CA HIS A 82 39.13 0.13 23.81
C HIS A 82 38.41 1.28 24.55
N ALA A 83 37.76 2.19 23.83
CA ALA A 83 37.03 3.30 24.46
C ALA A 83 35.77 2.82 25.19
N THR A 84 35.05 1.84 24.63
CA THR A 84 33.91 1.19 25.30
C THR A 84 34.36 0.39 26.52
N ASP A 85 35.48 -0.34 26.42
CA ASP A 85 36.02 -1.11 27.54
C ASP A 85 36.45 -0.18 28.71
N LEU A 86 37.05 0.99 28.40
CA LEU A 86 37.43 2.02 29.36
C LEU A 86 36.20 2.72 29.99
N ALA A 87 35.16 3.00 29.19
CA ALA A 87 33.94 3.60 29.69
C ALA A 87 33.15 2.66 30.62
N LEU A 88 33.17 1.35 30.33
CA LEU A 88 32.57 0.33 31.18
C LEU A 88 33.37 0.09 32.46
N SER A 89 34.71 0.15 32.41
CA SER A 89 35.55 0.01 33.61
C SER A 89 35.38 1.17 34.60
N HIS A 90 35.14 2.40 34.12
CA HIS A 90 34.83 3.55 34.97
C HIS A 90 33.50 3.43 35.75
N LEU A 91 32.64 2.44 35.42
CA LEU A 91 31.39 2.20 36.15
C LEU A 91 31.57 1.31 37.40
N ASN A 92 32.78 0.80 37.69
CA ASN A 92 33.09 -0.06 38.85
C ASN A 92 32.06 -1.19 39.06
N LEU A 93 31.72 -1.90 37.98
CA LEU A 93 30.70 -2.95 37.99
C LEU A 93 31.21 -4.21 38.71
N HIS A 94 30.49 -4.65 39.75
CA HIS A 94 30.72 -5.97 40.35
C HIS A 94 30.06 -7.06 39.51
N LEU A 95 30.86 -7.78 38.72
CA LEU A 95 30.37 -8.84 37.86
C LEU A 95 30.00 -10.09 38.68
N SER A 96 28.70 -10.31 38.84
CA SER A 96 28.11 -11.56 39.32
C SER A 96 27.26 -12.22 38.22
N GLU A 97 27.00 -13.52 38.33
CA GLU A 97 26.07 -14.22 37.43
C GLU A 97 24.70 -13.52 37.38
N THR A 98 24.17 -13.10 38.53
CA THR A 98 22.89 -12.40 38.62
C THR A 98 22.90 -11.05 37.92
N PHE A 99 23.99 -10.29 38.03
CA PHE A 99 24.13 -8.98 37.39
C PHE A 99 24.27 -9.11 35.87
N VAL A 100 25.08 -10.06 35.39
CA VAL A 100 25.22 -10.32 33.94
C VAL A 100 23.88 -10.77 33.33
N LEU A 101 23.12 -11.62 34.02
CA LEU A 101 21.77 -12.00 33.58
C LEU A 101 20.80 -10.81 33.56
N GLN A 102 20.91 -9.88 34.51
CA GLN A 102 20.11 -8.66 34.52
C GLN A 102 20.42 -7.76 33.32
N VAL A 103 21.69 -7.58 32.97
CA VAL A 103 22.09 -6.78 31.80
C VAL A 103 21.67 -7.45 30.48
N LEU A 104 21.88 -8.76 30.34
CA LEU A 104 21.47 -9.49 29.13
C LEU A 104 19.95 -9.54 28.95
N SER A 105 19.18 -9.63 30.04
CA SER A 105 17.71 -9.61 29.99
C SER A 105 17.13 -8.20 29.80
N TYR A 106 17.91 -7.15 30.02
CA TYR A 106 17.51 -5.76 29.77
C TYR A 106 17.41 -5.43 28.27
N GLY A 107 18.30 -6.01 27.45
CA GLY A 107 18.34 -5.76 26.01
C GLY A 107 17.06 -6.18 25.30
N ARG A 108 16.46 -5.26 24.53
CA ARG A 108 15.22 -5.53 23.77
C ARG A 108 15.50 -6.24 22.44
N SER A 109 14.44 -6.66 21.76
CA SER A 109 14.51 -7.35 20.46
C SER A 109 14.90 -6.48 19.25
N SER A 110 15.53 -5.32 19.47
CA SER A 110 16.10 -4.51 18.39
C SER A 110 17.48 -5.06 17.99
N SER A 111 17.89 -4.92 16.72
CA SER A 111 19.20 -5.41 16.26
C SER A 111 20.36 -4.74 17.02
N GLN A 112 20.19 -3.47 17.41
CA GLN A 112 21.20 -2.69 18.12
C GLN A 112 21.35 -3.11 19.59
N ASP A 113 20.25 -3.49 20.24
CA ASP A 113 20.28 -4.02 21.61
C ASP A 113 20.92 -5.42 21.66
N VAL A 114 20.72 -6.24 20.63
CA VAL A 114 21.35 -7.58 20.52
C VAL A 114 22.87 -7.45 20.40
N LEU A 115 23.35 -6.51 19.58
CA LEU A 115 24.78 -6.20 19.48
C LEU A 115 25.35 -5.64 20.79
N SER A 116 24.58 -4.83 21.50
CA SER A 116 24.98 -4.30 22.81
C SER A 116 25.10 -5.42 23.87
N CYS A 117 24.16 -6.37 23.89
CA CYS A 117 24.25 -7.58 24.73
C CYS A 117 25.51 -8.41 24.42
N LEU A 118 25.85 -8.55 23.14
CA LEU A 118 27.07 -9.26 22.71
C LEU A 118 28.34 -8.54 23.15
N LYS A 119 28.42 -7.22 22.93
CA LYS A 119 29.56 -6.40 23.38
C LYS A 119 29.76 -6.50 24.89
N PHE A 120 28.66 -6.44 25.66
CA PHE A 120 28.72 -6.60 27.12
C PHE A 120 29.14 -8.01 27.55
N PHE A 121 28.61 -9.05 26.90
CA PHE A 121 28.99 -10.44 27.18
C PHE A 121 30.48 -10.68 26.94
N ASP A 122 31.00 -10.20 25.80
CA ASP A 122 32.42 -10.26 25.46
C ASP A 122 33.29 -9.49 26.46
N TRP A 123 32.89 -8.28 26.86
CA TRP A 123 33.60 -7.49 27.86
C TRP A 123 33.63 -8.16 29.23
N ALA A 124 32.49 -8.68 29.70
CA ALA A 124 32.38 -9.33 31.00
C ALA A 124 33.26 -10.59 31.08
N GLY A 125 33.32 -11.37 30.01
CA GLY A 125 34.15 -12.58 29.94
C GLY A 125 35.67 -12.31 29.92
N ARG A 126 36.08 -11.07 29.63
CA ARG A 126 37.49 -10.65 29.64
C ARG A 126 37.96 -10.08 30.98
N GLN A 127 37.05 -9.85 31.94
CA GLN A 127 37.43 -9.27 33.22
C GLN A 127 38.09 -10.30 34.15
N PRO A 128 39.16 -9.93 34.87
CA PRO A 128 39.81 -10.82 35.82
C PRO A 128 38.85 -11.18 36.97
N GLY A 129 38.70 -12.48 37.23
CA GLY A 129 37.86 -13.00 38.31
C GLY A 129 36.41 -13.34 37.94
N PHE A 130 35.99 -13.13 36.69
CA PHE A 130 34.67 -13.56 36.21
C PHE A 130 34.78 -14.56 35.06
N ASN A 131 34.07 -15.69 35.19
CA ASN A 131 33.90 -16.66 34.12
C ASN A 131 32.41 -16.83 33.83
N HIS A 132 32.06 -16.85 32.54
CA HIS A 132 30.68 -17.08 32.13
C HIS A 132 30.16 -18.43 32.62
N THR A 133 28.91 -18.43 33.09
CA THR A 133 28.24 -19.62 33.60
C THR A 133 27.31 -20.21 32.55
N ARG A 134 26.77 -21.40 32.82
CA ARG A 134 25.76 -22.02 31.95
C ARG A 134 24.56 -21.08 31.72
N ALA A 135 24.13 -20.35 32.75
CA ALA A 135 22.98 -19.46 32.66
C ALA A 135 23.25 -18.25 31.76
N THR A 136 24.48 -17.69 31.80
CA THR A 136 24.84 -16.55 30.95
C THR A 136 24.94 -16.97 29.48
N PHE A 137 25.57 -18.10 29.17
CA PHE A 137 25.60 -18.66 27.80
C PHE A 137 24.21 -19.01 27.27
N PHE A 138 23.37 -19.67 28.08
CA PHE A 138 22.00 -19.99 27.67
C PHE A 138 21.18 -18.74 27.36
N THR A 139 21.31 -17.71 28.18
CA THR A 139 20.61 -16.43 27.97
C THR A 139 21.08 -15.75 26.69
N LEU A 140 22.40 -15.74 26.42
CA LEU A 140 22.95 -15.20 25.18
C LEU A 140 22.43 -15.94 23.95
N PHE A 141 22.52 -17.26 23.93
CA PHE A 141 22.05 -18.09 22.81
C PHE A 141 20.54 -17.96 22.60
N LYS A 142 19.76 -17.80 23.68
CA LYS A 142 18.34 -17.49 23.59
C LYS A 142 18.06 -16.13 22.96
N ILE A 143 18.87 -15.11 23.24
CA ILE A 143 18.77 -13.77 22.61
C ILE A 143 19.08 -13.88 21.12
N LEU A 144 20.20 -14.53 20.75
CA LEU A 144 20.61 -14.72 19.35
C LEU A 144 19.59 -15.51 18.53
N SER A 145 19.08 -16.60 19.09
CA SER A 145 18.06 -17.44 18.46
C SER A 145 16.76 -16.66 18.21
N LYS A 146 16.28 -15.89 19.19
CA LYS A 146 15.10 -15.01 19.03
C LYS A 146 15.32 -13.91 17.98
N ALA A 147 16.52 -13.36 17.91
CA ALA A 147 16.90 -12.33 16.96
C ALA A 147 17.28 -12.89 15.56
N LYS A 148 17.24 -14.22 15.39
CA LYS A 148 17.57 -14.94 14.15
C LYS A 148 19.01 -14.73 13.65
N PHE A 149 19.95 -14.39 14.52
CA PHE A 149 21.38 -14.27 14.19
C PHE A 149 22.09 -15.63 14.29
N MET A 150 21.63 -16.60 13.50
CA MET A 150 22.16 -17.97 13.52
C MET A 150 23.64 -18.09 13.11
N PRO A 151 24.17 -17.33 12.11
CA PRO A 151 25.58 -17.43 11.72
C PRO A 151 26.54 -17.09 12.87
N LEU A 152 26.30 -15.97 13.56
CA LEU A 152 27.13 -15.55 14.69
C LEU A 152 27.07 -16.55 15.87
N MET A 153 25.92 -17.19 16.07
CA MET A 153 25.79 -18.25 17.07
C MET A 153 26.61 -19.49 16.72
N LEU A 154 26.72 -19.83 15.43
CA LEU A 154 27.57 -20.92 14.96
C LEU A 154 29.05 -20.57 15.08
N ASP A 155 29.45 -19.33 14.81
CA ASP A 155 30.83 -18.86 15.01
C ASP A 155 31.26 -18.99 16.48
N ILE A 156 30.41 -18.53 17.42
CA ILE A 156 30.68 -18.68 18.86
C ILE A 156 30.79 -20.16 19.28
N LEU A 157 29.94 -21.04 18.73
CA LEU A 157 30.01 -22.48 19.00
C LEU A 157 31.26 -23.13 18.41
N GLN A 158 31.73 -22.66 17.25
CA GLN A 158 32.94 -23.14 16.60
C GLN A 158 34.20 -22.68 17.36
N ASP A 159 34.27 -21.41 17.77
CA ASP A 159 35.33 -20.89 18.64
C ASP A 159 35.39 -21.67 19.97
N PHE A 160 34.22 -22.00 20.53
CA PHE A 160 34.12 -22.83 21.73
C PHE A 160 34.64 -24.25 21.48
N MET A 161 34.40 -24.84 20.30
CA MET A 161 34.97 -26.14 19.93
C MET A 161 36.50 -26.13 19.82
N GLU A 162 37.08 -25.04 19.32
CA GLU A 162 38.52 -24.91 19.11
C GLU A 162 39.30 -24.68 20.43
N HIS A 163 38.68 -24.03 21.43
CA HIS A 163 39.32 -23.67 22.72
C HIS A 163 38.97 -24.63 23.88
N ARG A 164 39.08 -25.93 23.64
CA ARG A 164 38.66 -27.04 24.53
C ARG A 164 39.22 -27.03 25.97
N ARG A 165 40.30 -26.27 26.25
CA ARG A 165 41.05 -26.31 27.53
C ARG A 165 40.67 -25.23 28.55
N ILE A 166 39.86 -24.23 28.19
CA ILE A 166 39.56 -23.07 29.07
C ILE A 166 38.24 -23.26 29.85
N HIS A 167 37.35 -24.12 29.38
CA HIS A 167 35.99 -24.24 29.92
C HIS A 167 35.81 -25.50 30.78
N ASN A 168 35.70 -25.32 32.10
CA ASN A 168 35.69 -26.41 33.09
C ASN A 168 34.28 -26.96 33.42
N VAL A 169 33.22 -26.48 32.76
CA VAL A 169 31.83 -26.91 33.05
C VAL A 169 31.18 -27.52 31.82
N ARG A 170 30.95 -28.85 31.87
CA ARG A 170 30.11 -29.64 30.95
C ARG A 170 30.12 -29.14 29.50
N PHE A 171 31.32 -29.13 28.92
CA PHE A 171 31.62 -28.71 27.55
C PHE A 171 30.68 -29.36 26.51
N HIS A 172 30.46 -30.67 26.65
CA HIS A 172 29.61 -31.43 25.74
C HIS A 172 28.13 -31.03 25.81
N ASP A 173 27.58 -30.84 27.01
CA ASP A 173 26.19 -30.38 27.19
C ASP A 173 25.99 -29.02 26.51
N THR A 174 26.91 -28.07 26.76
CA THR A 174 26.87 -26.70 26.21
C THR A 174 26.84 -26.67 24.69
N LEU A 175 27.67 -27.50 24.04
CA LEU A 175 27.64 -27.63 22.59
C LEU A 175 26.33 -28.24 22.10
N ILE A 176 25.82 -29.29 22.75
CA ILE A 176 24.60 -29.99 22.32
C ILE A 176 23.39 -29.07 22.40
N TRP A 177 23.14 -28.42 23.55
CA TRP A 177 22.00 -27.51 23.66
C TRP A 177 22.22 -26.19 22.91
N GLY A 178 23.48 -25.78 22.67
CA GLY A 178 23.84 -24.67 21.79
C GLY A 178 23.45 -24.93 20.33
N TYR A 179 23.92 -26.01 19.72
CA TYR A 179 23.52 -26.39 18.35
C TYR A 179 22.02 -26.65 18.23
N ALA A 180 21.38 -27.18 19.29
CA ALA A 180 19.94 -27.34 19.34
C ALA A 180 19.20 -25.98 19.26
N LEU A 181 19.64 -24.96 19.99
CA LEU A 181 19.07 -23.60 19.94
C LEU A 181 19.37 -22.84 18.64
N ALA A 182 20.45 -23.21 17.94
CA ALA A 182 20.83 -22.68 16.63
C ALA A 182 20.01 -23.27 15.46
N GLY A 183 19.06 -24.17 15.73
CA GLY A 183 18.26 -24.85 14.70
C GLY A 183 19.07 -25.89 13.91
N LYS A 184 20.07 -26.52 14.54
CA LYS A 184 20.88 -27.60 13.96
C LYS A 184 20.74 -28.89 14.78
N PRO A 185 19.54 -29.50 14.82
CA PRO A 185 19.28 -30.68 15.64
C PRO A 185 20.12 -31.89 15.22
N GLU A 186 20.51 -32.00 13.95
CA GLU A 186 21.33 -33.11 13.46
C GLU A 186 22.73 -33.08 14.07
N MET A 187 23.34 -31.90 14.14
CA MET A 187 24.64 -31.70 14.78
C MET A 187 24.56 -31.95 16.29
N ALA A 188 23.50 -31.47 16.93
CA ALA A 188 23.24 -31.73 18.34
C ALA A 188 23.11 -33.25 18.64
N LEU A 189 22.37 -33.98 17.81
CA LEU A 189 22.21 -35.44 17.92
C LEU A 189 23.51 -36.21 17.66
N GLN A 190 24.32 -35.78 16.69
CA GLN A 190 25.63 -36.39 16.43
C GLN A 190 26.59 -36.21 17.60
N LEU A 191 26.65 -35.00 18.17
CA LEU A 191 27.47 -34.72 19.35
C LEU A 191 26.96 -35.48 20.58
N PHE A 192 25.64 -35.58 20.74
CA PHE A 192 25.03 -36.41 21.77
C PHE A 192 25.40 -37.89 21.61
N GLY A 193 25.33 -38.44 20.40
CA GLY A 193 25.75 -39.81 20.11
C GLY A 193 27.23 -40.07 20.44
N ARG A 194 28.12 -39.14 20.07
CA ARG A 194 29.56 -39.22 20.41
C ARG A 194 29.81 -39.16 21.91
N MET A 195 29.12 -38.27 22.61
CA MET A 195 29.19 -38.14 24.07
C MET A 195 28.72 -39.43 24.76
N ARG A 196 27.65 -40.05 24.27
CA ARG A 196 27.14 -41.34 24.77
C ARG A 196 28.12 -42.49 24.52
N PHE A 197 28.79 -42.52 23.37
CA PHE A 197 29.84 -43.51 23.07
C PHE A 197 31.02 -43.40 24.04
N GLN A 198 31.29 -42.19 24.56
CA GLN A 198 32.31 -41.93 25.59
C GLN A 198 31.84 -42.25 27.01
N GLY A 199 30.63 -42.79 27.19
CA GLY A 199 30.07 -43.13 28.50
C GLY A 199 29.52 -41.94 29.30
N LEU A 200 29.45 -40.75 28.70
CA LEU A 200 28.86 -39.56 29.33
C LEU A 200 27.36 -39.48 29.03
N ASP A 201 26.62 -38.69 29.80
CA ASP A 201 25.19 -38.47 29.55
C ASP A 201 24.77 -37.02 29.77
N LEU A 202 23.68 -36.62 29.10
CA LEU A 202 23.12 -35.28 29.25
C LEU A 202 22.49 -35.12 30.63
N ASP A 203 22.57 -33.90 31.16
CA ASP A 203 21.79 -33.52 32.32
C ASP A 203 20.32 -33.25 31.98
N SER A 204 19.47 -33.17 33.01
CA SER A 204 18.03 -32.90 32.84
C SER A 204 17.78 -31.66 31.99
N PHE A 205 18.52 -30.57 32.20
CA PHE A 205 18.30 -29.31 31.47
C PHE A 205 18.62 -29.47 29.98
N ALA A 206 19.77 -30.04 29.64
CA ALA A 206 20.21 -30.23 28.26
C ALA A 206 19.28 -31.20 27.50
N TYR A 207 18.76 -32.24 28.18
CA TYR A 207 17.71 -33.10 27.63
C TYR A 207 16.46 -32.33 27.22
N HIS A 208 15.95 -31.44 28.09
CA HIS A 208 14.76 -30.63 27.79
C HIS A 208 15.00 -29.63 26.65
N VAL A 209 16.18 -29.01 26.58
CA VAL A 209 16.52 -28.10 25.47
C VAL A 209 16.61 -28.86 24.15
N LEU A 210 17.28 -30.01 24.13
CA LEU A 210 17.37 -30.87 22.95
C LEU A 210 16.00 -31.36 22.50
N LEU A 211 15.17 -31.85 23.44
CA LEU A 211 13.81 -32.30 23.16
C LEU A 211 12.96 -31.17 22.55
N ASN A 212 12.99 -29.97 23.14
CA ASN A 212 12.23 -28.83 22.61
C ASN A 212 12.72 -28.41 21.22
N ALA A 213 14.03 -28.43 20.96
CA ALA A 213 14.57 -28.12 19.63
C ALA A 213 14.14 -29.14 18.56
N LEU A 214 14.15 -30.43 18.87
CA LEU A 214 13.67 -31.48 17.97
C LEU A 214 12.18 -31.31 17.64
N VAL A 215 11.36 -30.96 18.64
CA VAL A 215 9.95 -30.63 18.44
C VAL A 215 9.80 -29.33 17.61
N GLU A 216 10.69 -28.35 17.77
CA GLU A 216 10.63 -27.12 16.98
C GLU A 216 10.90 -27.38 15.50
N GLU A 217 11.91 -28.18 15.18
CA GLU A 217 12.30 -28.57 13.82
C GLU A 217 11.47 -29.74 13.25
N SER A 218 10.41 -30.16 13.95
CA SER A 218 9.50 -31.25 13.54
C SER A 218 10.17 -32.62 13.37
N CYS A 219 11.30 -32.86 14.05
CA CYS A 219 11.98 -34.16 14.10
C CYS A 219 11.32 -35.08 15.16
N PHE A 220 10.06 -35.47 14.92
CA PHE A 220 9.24 -36.14 15.94
C PHE A 220 9.74 -37.52 16.37
N ASP A 221 10.28 -38.33 15.45
CA ASP A 221 10.81 -39.67 15.80
C ASP A 221 11.98 -39.59 16.77
N ALA A 222 12.89 -38.64 16.54
CA ALA A 222 14.00 -38.35 17.44
C ALA A 222 13.51 -37.77 18.77
N ALA A 223 12.50 -36.90 18.75
CA ALA A 223 11.88 -36.37 19.96
C ALA A 223 11.25 -37.47 20.83
N ASP A 224 10.54 -38.43 20.23
CA ASP A 224 9.98 -39.58 20.95
C ASP A 224 11.06 -40.47 21.56
N MET A 225 12.19 -40.65 20.85
CA MET A 225 13.34 -41.37 21.39
C MET A 225 13.92 -40.64 22.61
N ILE A 226 14.18 -39.33 22.52
CA ILE A 226 14.69 -38.53 23.64
C ILE A 226 13.71 -38.51 24.81
N ALA A 227 12.40 -38.40 24.56
CA ALA A 227 11.38 -38.46 25.60
C ALA A 227 11.40 -39.81 26.36
N LYS A 228 11.55 -40.92 25.65
CA LYS A 228 11.75 -42.25 26.28
C LYS A 228 13.02 -42.29 27.12
N GLN A 229 14.11 -41.67 26.65
CA GLN A 229 15.37 -41.59 27.40
C GLN A 229 15.21 -40.79 28.71
N ILE A 230 14.46 -39.68 28.69
CA ILE A 230 14.11 -38.89 29.89
C ILE A 230 13.31 -39.74 30.88
N SER A 231 12.29 -40.47 30.36
CA SER A 231 11.42 -41.34 31.16
C SER A 231 12.20 -42.47 31.85
N MET A 232 13.04 -43.19 31.10
CA MET A 232 13.87 -44.28 31.64
C MET A 232 14.85 -43.83 32.73
N ARG A 233 15.21 -42.54 32.76
CA ARG A 233 16.10 -41.94 33.76
C ARG A 233 15.36 -41.31 34.94
N GLY A 234 14.03 -41.30 34.91
CA GLY A 234 13.21 -40.62 35.91
C GLY A 234 13.40 -39.09 35.94
N LEU A 235 13.80 -38.48 34.81
CA LEU A 235 14.04 -37.04 34.69
C LEU A 235 12.78 -36.26 34.26
N GLU A 236 11.60 -36.87 34.37
CA GLU A 236 10.32 -36.27 33.98
C GLU A 236 9.91 -35.15 34.96
N ASN A 237 9.51 -34.02 34.41
CA ASN A 237 8.96 -32.88 35.15
C ASN A 237 7.93 -32.11 34.29
N ASP A 238 7.41 -31.01 34.83
CA ASP A 238 6.41 -30.16 34.17
C ASP A 238 6.87 -29.64 32.79
N ILE A 239 8.18 -29.42 32.61
CA ILE A 239 8.78 -29.01 31.33
C ILE A 239 8.70 -30.16 30.33
N THR A 240 8.98 -31.40 30.73
CA THR A 240 8.81 -32.59 29.88
C THR A 240 7.38 -32.68 29.37
N HIS A 241 6.41 -32.58 30.29
CA HIS A 241 4.99 -32.69 29.95
C HIS A 241 4.54 -31.57 28.99
N SER A 242 5.00 -30.33 29.21
CA SER A 242 4.73 -29.19 28.32
C SER A 242 5.28 -29.41 26.90
N ILE A 243 6.51 -29.94 26.77
CA ILE A 243 7.13 -30.19 25.46
C ILE A 243 6.43 -31.36 24.74
N LEU A 244 6.00 -32.39 25.46
CA LEU A 244 5.24 -33.50 24.87
C LEU A 244 3.87 -33.05 24.35
N VAL A 245 3.13 -32.26 25.14
CA VAL A 245 1.87 -31.64 24.68
C VAL A 245 2.11 -30.81 23.41
N LYS A 246 3.19 -30.02 23.38
CA LYS A 246 3.61 -29.26 22.19
C LYS A 246 3.92 -30.16 20.99
N CYS A 247 4.58 -31.30 21.20
CA CYS A 247 4.89 -32.30 20.18
C CYS A 247 3.62 -32.82 19.49
N TRP A 248 2.66 -33.31 20.28
CA TRP A 248 1.38 -33.78 19.74
C TRP A 248 0.55 -32.66 19.09
N CYS A 249 0.57 -31.45 19.66
CA CYS A 249 -0.08 -30.28 19.06
C CYS A 249 0.47 -29.96 17.66
N LYS A 250 1.80 -30.01 17.47
CA LYS A 250 2.42 -29.79 16.15
C LYS A 250 2.10 -30.89 15.14
N GLN A 251 1.89 -32.13 15.61
CA GLN A 251 1.42 -33.24 14.78
C GLN A 251 -0.09 -33.21 14.50
N ASN A 252 -0.83 -32.18 14.96
CA ASN A 252 -2.30 -32.10 14.94
C ASN A 252 -3.02 -33.25 15.68
N LYS A 253 -2.33 -33.94 16.59
CA LYS A 253 -2.85 -35.03 17.44
C LYS A 253 -3.45 -34.48 18.74
N PHE A 254 -4.52 -33.69 18.59
CA PHE A 254 -5.14 -32.95 19.70
C PHE A 254 -5.77 -33.88 20.76
N LYS A 255 -6.40 -34.98 20.32
CA LYS A 255 -7.09 -35.92 21.24
C LYS A 255 -6.10 -36.63 22.15
N GLU A 256 -4.95 -37.00 21.60
CA GLU A 256 -3.86 -37.66 22.32
C GLU A 256 -3.23 -36.71 23.35
N ALA A 257 -3.03 -35.44 22.99
CA ALA A 257 -2.57 -34.39 23.91
C ALA A 257 -3.55 -34.15 25.06
N GLU A 258 -4.85 -34.10 24.77
CA GLU A 258 -5.92 -33.90 25.76
C GLU A 258 -6.04 -35.10 26.71
N ALA A 259 -6.05 -36.32 26.16
CA ALA A 259 -6.05 -37.55 26.95
C ALA A 259 -4.79 -37.67 27.82
N TYR A 260 -3.66 -37.14 27.36
CA TYR A 260 -2.44 -37.06 28.17
C TYR A 260 -2.59 -36.09 29.35
N LEU A 261 -3.11 -34.87 29.11
CA LEU A 261 -3.36 -33.88 30.16
C LEU A 261 -4.38 -34.37 31.20
N ARG A 262 -5.47 -35.04 30.76
CA ARG A 262 -6.46 -35.64 31.67
C ARG A 262 -5.85 -36.73 32.54
N ARG A 263 -5.07 -37.64 31.96
CA ARG A 263 -4.35 -38.68 32.72
C ARG A 263 -3.38 -38.08 33.74
N LEU A 264 -2.69 -36.98 33.39
CA LEU A 264 -1.83 -36.28 34.34
C LEU A 264 -2.64 -35.72 35.52
N ALA A 265 -3.78 -35.08 35.24
CA ALA A 265 -4.68 -34.55 36.26
C ALA A 265 -5.24 -35.66 37.18
N GLU A 266 -5.68 -36.79 36.62
CA GLU A 266 -6.18 -37.95 37.36
C GLU A 266 -5.10 -38.61 38.24
N SER A 267 -3.84 -38.61 37.78
CA SER A 267 -2.71 -39.19 38.51
C SER A 267 -2.22 -38.35 39.70
N ARG A 268 -2.89 -37.24 40.04
CA ARG A 268 -2.50 -36.23 41.06
C ARG A 268 -1.10 -35.64 40.84
N LYS A 269 -0.54 -35.73 39.64
CA LYS A 269 0.66 -34.97 39.26
C LYS A 269 0.26 -33.52 38.97
N PRO A 270 1.07 -32.52 39.36
CA PRO A 270 0.75 -31.12 39.08
C PRO A 270 0.67 -30.90 37.56
N VAL A 271 -0.49 -30.52 37.06
CA VAL A 271 -0.62 -30.06 35.67
C VAL A 271 -0.24 -28.59 35.66
N ASP A 272 0.84 -28.25 34.96
CA ASP A 272 1.22 -26.84 34.78
C ASP A 272 0.23 -26.17 33.81
N GLY A 273 -0.25 -24.98 34.19
CA GLY A 273 -1.07 -24.14 33.33
C GLY A 273 -0.38 -23.76 32.02
N HIS A 274 0.95 -23.80 31.96
CA HIS A 274 1.69 -23.65 30.70
C HIS A 274 1.36 -24.75 29.68
N SER A 275 1.24 -26.01 30.12
CA SER A 275 0.91 -27.14 29.23
C SER A 275 -0.47 -26.97 28.59
N VAL A 276 -1.46 -26.54 29.38
CA VAL A 276 -2.81 -26.23 28.89
C VAL A 276 -2.77 -25.01 27.95
N SER A 277 -1.94 -24.01 28.25
CA SER A 277 -1.79 -22.82 27.40
C SER A 277 -1.27 -23.15 25.98
N ILE A 278 -0.35 -24.12 25.87
CA ILE A 278 0.18 -24.61 24.58
C ILE A 278 -0.95 -25.26 23.77
N MET A 279 -1.75 -26.11 24.42
CA MET A 279 -2.88 -26.78 23.81
C MET A 279 -3.94 -25.79 23.33
N VAL A 280 -4.30 -24.83 24.18
CA VAL A 280 -5.22 -23.73 23.85
C VAL A 280 -4.73 -22.93 22.64
N ASN A 281 -3.43 -22.59 22.59
CA ASN A 281 -2.85 -21.90 21.44
C ASN A 281 -2.99 -22.73 20.15
N ALA A 282 -2.69 -24.03 20.22
CA ALA A 282 -2.73 -24.93 19.07
C ALA A 282 -4.16 -25.14 18.56
N LEU A 283 -5.14 -25.33 19.46
CA LEU A 283 -6.56 -25.41 19.13
C LEU A 283 -7.06 -24.11 18.49
N CYS A 284 -6.64 -22.95 19.00
CA CYS A 284 -6.99 -21.66 18.43
C CYS A 284 -6.40 -21.45 17.03
N LYS A 285 -5.13 -21.84 16.81
CA LYS A 285 -4.52 -21.85 15.46
C LYS A 285 -5.25 -22.78 14.50
N GLY A 286 -5.81 -23.88 15.01
CA GLY A 286 -6.70 -24.78 14.28
C GLY A 286 -8.15 -24.28 14.11
N ASN A 287 -8.45 -23.01 14.43
CA ASN A 287 -9.79 -22.40 14.42
C ASN A 287 -10.84 -23.06 15.35
N ARG A 288 -10.41 -23.85 16.35
CA ARG A 288 -11.30 -24.57 17.29
C ARG A 288 -11.51 -23.80 18.61
N PHE A 289 -11.90 -22.53 18.53
CA PHE A 289 -12.00 -21.62 19.69
C PHE A 289 -12.98 -22.07 20.78
N LYS A 290 -14.14 -22.63 20.39
CA LYS A 290 -15.13 -23.14 21.36
C LYS A 290 -14.57 -24.28 22.20
N HIS A 291 -13.85 -25.19 21.55
CA HIS A 291 -13.23 -26.33 22.21
C HIS A 291 -12.07 -25.91 23.11
N ALA A 292 -11.32 -24.87 22.70
CA ALA A 292 -10.32 -24.26 23.57
C ALA A 292 -10.96 -23.58 24.80
N ALA A 293 -12.15 -22.98 24.67
CA ALA A 293 -12.87 -22.39 25.80
C ALA A 293 -13.41 -23.46 26.78
N THR A 294 -13.97 -24.56 26.27
CA THR A 294 -14.44 -25.67 27.12
C THR A 294 -13.29 -26.30 27.90
N LEU A 295 -12.13 -26.47 27.25
CA LEU A 295 -10.92 -26.99 27.90
C LEU A 295 -10.43 -26.04 29.01
N LEU A 296 -10.50 -24.73 28.75
CA LEU A 296 -10.16 -23.73 29.76
C LEU A 296 -11.08 -23.81 30.98
N GLU A 297 -12.38 -23.99 30.80
CA GLU A 297 -13.36 -24.15 31.88
C GLU A 297 -13.11 -25.43 32.68
N GLU A 298 -12.95 -26.57 32.01
CA GLU A 298 -12.66 -27.88 32.62
C GLU A 298 -11.43 -27.83 33.54
N PHE A 299 -10.30 -27.30 33.06
CA PHE A 299 -9.08 -27.22 33.86
C PHE A 299 -9.13 -26.12 34.94
N THR A 300 -10.08 -25.19 34.86
CA THR A 300 -10.34 -24.21 35.93
C THR A 300 -11.07 -24.87 37.09
N GLU A 301 -12.06 -25.72 36.81
CA GLU A 301 -12.77 -26.50 37.83
C GLU A 301 -11.84 -27.47 38.57
N LEU A 302 -10.76 -27.91 37.91
CA LEU A 302 -9.68 -28.71 38.49
C LEU A 302 -8.66 -27.89 39.31
N ASN A 303 -8.93 -26.61 39.59
CA ASN A 303 -8.06 -25.68 40.36
C ASN A 303 -6.66 -25.44 39.75
N VAL A 304 -6.49 -25.60 38.44
CA VAL A 304 -5.20 -25.30 37.79
C VAL A 304 -5.12 -23.79 37.48
N PRO A 305 -4.00 -23.09 37.77
CA PRO A 305 -3.86 -21.67 37.47
C PRO A 305 -3.82 -21.40 35.95
N MET A 306 -4.93 -20.92 35.40
CA MET A 306 -5.13 -20.76 33.95
C MET A 306 -4.87 -19.35 33.41
N GLU A 307 -4.37 -18.42 34.22
CA GLU A 307 -4.22 -17.00 33.86
C GLU A 307 -3.51 -16.76 32.51
N HIS A 308 -2.40 -17.47 32.28
CA HIS A 308 -1.64 -17.38 31.03
C HIS A 308 -2.40 -17.97 29.84
N ALA A 309 -3.07 -19.11 30.03
CA ALA A 309 -3.85 -19.79 28.99
C ALA A 309 -5.04 -18.94 28.53
N TYR A 310 -5.68 -18.20 29.45
CA TYR A 310 -6.73 -17.23 29.11
C TYR A 310 -6.21 -16.09 28.25
N GLY A 311 -5.02 -15.56 28.56
CA GLY A 311 -4.38 -14.51 27.76
C GLY A 311 -4.11 -14.96 26.33
N ILE A 312 -3.63 -16.21 26.14
CA ILE A 312 -3.40 -16.81 24.83
C ILE A 312 -4.71 -16.99 24.06
N TRP A 313 -5.76 -17.51 24.70
CA TRP A 313 -7.07 -17.67 24.07
C TRP A 313 -7.64 -16.32 23.62
N LEU A 314 -7.62 -15.32 24.51
CA LEU A 314 -8.03 -13.95 24.21
C LEU A 314 -7.27 -13.38 23.01
N GLN A 315 -5.94 -13.47 23.00
CA GLN A 315 -5.11 -13.00 21.89
C GLN A 315 -5.50 -13.65 20.57
N ASN A 316 -5.69 -14.97 20.54
CA ASN A 316 -6.04 -15.68 19.31
C ASN A 316 -7.47 -15.39 18.84
N VAL A 317 -8.46 -15.34 19.73
CA VAL A 317 -9.86 -15.01 19.42
C VAL A 317 -9.94 -13.60 18.83
N VAL A 318 -9.22 -12.65 19.44
CA VAL A 318 -9.12 -11.27 18.99
C VAL A 318 -8.46 -11.16 17.61
N GLN A 319 -7.35 -11.87 17.37
CA GLN A 319 -6.70 -11.93 16.06
C GLN A 319 -7.62 -12.51 14.97
N SER A 320 -8.48 -13.46 15.32
CA SER A 320 -9.47 -14.04 14.39
C SER A 320 -10.68 -13.14 14.08
N GLY A 321 -10.78 -11.96 14.70
CA GLY A 321 -11.86 -10.99 14.46
C GLY A 321 -13.15 -11.25 15.25
N ARG A 322 -13.14 -12.16 16.22
CA ARG A 322 -14.34 -12.53 17.02
C ARG A 322 -14.41 -11.73 18.33
N LEU A 323 -14.45 -10.40 18.24
CA LEU A 323 -14.37 -9.49 19.40
C LEU A 323 -15.48 -9.70 20.44
N ASN A 324 -16.71 -10.00 20.00
CA ASN A 324 -17.83 -10.17 20.94
C ASN A 324 -17.59 -11.35 21.89
N TRP A 325 -17.05 -12.47 21.39
CA TRP A 325 -16.73 -13.63 22.23
C TRP A 325 -15.64 -13.31 23.27
N SER A 326 -14.68 -12.46 22.94
CA SER A 326 -13.67 -12.01 23.92
C SER A 326 -14.27 -11.11 25.02
N LEU A 327 -15.24 -10.26 24.67
CA LEU A 327 -15.90 -9.37 25.63
C LEU A 327 -16.85 -10.14 26.56
N ASP A 328 -17.66 -11.06 26.00
CA ASP A 328 -18.56 -11.92 26.76
C ASP A 328 -17.78 -12.78 27.77
N PHE A 329 -16.63 -13.31 27.34
CA PHE A 329 -15.76 -14.13 28.19
C PHE A 329 -15.10 -13.34 29.34
N ILE A 330 -14.68 -12.09 29.10
CA ILE A 330 -14.13 -11.25 30.18
C ILE A 330 -15.23 -10.85 31.16
N ASN A 331 -16.41 -10.49 30.66
CA ASN A 331 -17.54 -10.10 31.50
C ASN A 331 -18.06 -11.26 32.36
N SER A 332 -18.21 -12.46 31.77
CA SER A 332 -18.64 -13.64 32.53
C SER A 332 -17.69 -13.98 33.68
N ARG A 333 -16.38 -13.72 33.50
CA ARG A 333 -15.36 -14.01 34.51
C ARG A 333 -15.19 -12.96 35.59
N LYS A 334 -15.39 -11.69 35.25
CA LYS A 334 -15.54 -10.62 36.24
C LYS A 334 -16.67 -10.94 37.23
N LEU A 335 -17.78 -11.49 36.73
CA LEU A 335 -18.93 -11.91 37.53
C LEU A 335 -18.68 -13.18 38.35
N LEU A 336 -18.01 -14.20 37.80
CA LEU A 336 -17.86 -15.52 38.45
C LEU A 336 -16.68 -15.64 39.43
N TYR A 337 -15.55 -14.96 39.20
CA TYR A 337 -14.30 -15.26 39.92
C TYR A 337 -13.62 -14.07 40.61
N ARG A 338 -14.20 -12.85 40.57
CA ARG A 338 -13.52 -11.61 41.05
C ARG A 338 -12.09 -11.41 40.50
N ASN A 339 -11.75 -12.04 39.36
CA ASN A 339 -10.42 -11.94 38.76
C ASN A 339 -10.34 -10.67 37.92
N VAL A 340 -9.51 -9.72 38.37
CA VAL A 340 -9.22 -8.45 37.70
C VAL A 340 -8.43 -8.74 36.40
N PRO A 341 -8.87 -8.27 35.22
CA PRO A 341 -8.09 -8.40 34.00
C PRO A 341 -6.72 -7.74 34.14
N ARG A 342 -5.62 -8.46 33.88
CA ARG A 342 -4.28 -7.86 33.92
C ARG A 342 -4.02 -6.97 32.70
N LEU A 343 -3.05 -6.06 32.81
CA LEU A 343 -2.59 -5.10 31.79
C LEU A 343 -2.50 -5.68 30.36
N PHE A 344 -2.00 -6.90 30.19
CA PHE A 344 -1.90 -7.56 28.88
C PHE A 344 -3.27 -7.79 28.21
N GLN A 345 -4.31 -8.14 28.97
CA GLN A 345 -5.65 -8.40 28.44
C GLN A 345 -6.30 -7.11 27.93
N TYR A 346 -6.11 -6.00 28.67
CA TYR A 346 -6.54 -4.67 28.22
C TYR A 346 -5.81 -4.23 26.95
N ASN A 347 -4.49 -4.40 26.88
CA ASN A 347 -3.70 -4.04 25.70
C ASN A 347 -4.18 -4.75 24.43
N VAL A 348 -4.49 -6.04 24.51
CA VAL A 348 -5.01 -6.82 23.38
C VAL A 348 -6.36 -6.26 22.89
N LEU A 349 -7.28 -5.93 23.82
CA LEU A 349 -8.58 -5.38 23.48
C LEU A 349 -8.49 -3.97 22.90
N VAL A 350 -7.74 -3.08 23.56
CA VAL A 350 -7.53 -1.70 23.13
C VAL A 350 -6.96 -1.66 21.72
N LEU A 351 -5.88 -2.41 21.44
CA LEU A 351 -5.27 -2.45 20.11
C LEU A 351 -6.22 -2.96 19.03
N LYS A 352 -7.01 -4.01 19.33
CA LYS A 352 -7.96 -4.54 18.36
C LYS A 352 -9.10 -3.58 18.07
N GLN A 353 -9.75 -3.07 19.11
CA GLN A 353 -10.88 -2.14 18.95
C GLN A 353 -10.43 -0.85 18.26
N LEU A 354 -9.20 -0.41 18.50
CA LEU A 354 -8.59 0.72 17.81
C LEU A 354 -8.36 0.42 16.32
N SER A 355 -7.93 -0.79 15.96
CA SER A 355 -7.80 -1.22 14.56
C SER A 355 -9.15 -1.31 13.83
N GLU A 356 -10.22 -1.64 14.55
CA GLU A 356 -11.60 -1.67 14.02
C GLU A 356 -12.31 -0.30 14.09
N TYR A 357 -11.61 0.77 14.48
CA TYR A 357 -12.18 2.12 14.64
C TYR A 357 -13.37 2.18 15.63
N ARG A 358 -13.45 1.27 16.61
CA ARG A 358 -14.43 1.29 17.70
C ARG A 358 -13.98 2.21 18.84
N LEU A 359 -13.90 3.50 18.53
CA LEU A 359 -13.27 4.49 19.41
C LEU A 359 -14.02 4.66 20.75
N ASN A 360 -15.35 4.52 20.77
CA ASN A 360 -16.10 4.58 22.03
C ASN A 360 -15.76 3.42 22.98
N ASP A 361 -15.56 2.22 22.44
CA ASP A 361 -15.27 1.03 23.24
C ASP A 361 -13.84 1.11 23.81
N VAL A 362 -12.88 1.58 22.99
CA VAL A 362 -11.49 1.86 23.44
C VAL A 362 -11.48 2.86 24.59
N TYR A 363 -12.29 3.91 24.47
CA TYR A 363 -12.45 4.91 25.50
C TYR A 363 -12.97 4.32 26.81
N GLU A 364 -13.99 3.46 26.76
CA GLU A 364 -14.55 2.81 27.95
C GLU A 364 -13.53 1.87 28.63
N LEU A 365 -12.73 1.15 27.85
CA LEU A 365 -11.64 0.32 28.36
C LEU A 365 -10.53 1.13 29.06
N LEU A 366 -10.15 2.29 28.52
CA LEU A 366 -9.13 3.14 29.15
C LEU A 366 -9.59 3.72 30.49
N ILE A 367 -10.87 4.08 30.61
CA ILE A 367 -11.46 4.50 31.90
C ILE A 367 -11.48 3.34 32.89
N GLU A 368 -11.81 2.15 32.41
CA GLU A 368 -11.84 0.95 33.25
C GLU A 368 -10.45 0.65 33.81
N MET A 369 -9.41 0.69 32.98
CA MET A 369 -8.01 0.55 33.42
C MET A 369 -7.61 1.57 34.49
N GLU A 370 -8.01 2.84 34.34
CA GLU A 370 -7.73 3.89 35.34
C GLU A 370 -8.45 3.60 36.67
N LYS A 371 -9.73 3.19 36.62
CA LYS A 371 -10.53 2.86 37.81
C LYS A 371 -10.02 1.64 38.55
N ASP A 372 -9.55 0.65 37.81
CA ASP A 372 -8.97 -0.58 38.35
C ASP A 372 -7.54 -0.37 38.90
N GLY A 373 -6.98 0.84 38.78
CA GLY A 373 -5.64 1.17 39.26
C GLY A 373 -4.52 0.52 38.45
N ILE A 374 -4.79 0.12 37.20
CA ILE A 374 -3.82 -0.56 36.34
C ILE A 374 -2.98 0.49 35.62
N SER A 375 -1.68 0.53 35.92
CA SER A 375 -0.73 1.42 35.24
C SER A 375 -0.51 0.98 33.78
N PRO A 376 -0.51 1.90 32.79
CA PRO A 376 -0.24 1.60 31.39
C PRO A 376 1.21 1.19 31.21
N ASP A 377 1.47 0.31 30.25
CA ASP A 377 2.81 0.11 29.73
C ASP A 377 3.03 0.86 28.41
N LYS A 378 4.21 0.69 27.83
CA LYS A 378 4.59 1.31 26.56
C LYS A 378 3.66 0.93 25.42
N VAL A 379 3.09 -0.29 25.46
CA VAL A 379 2.16 -0.77 24.43
C VAL A 379 0.82 -0.04 24.56
N THR A 380 0.33 0.12 25.79
CA THR A 380 -0.86 0.92 26.07
C THR A 380 -0.66 2.37 25.63
N MET A 381 0.47 2.98 25.96
CA MET A 381 0.76 4.38 25.62
C MET A 381 0.84 4.61 24.10
N ASN A 382 1.44 3.68 23.35
CA ASN A 382 1.41 3.72 21.89
C ASN A 382 -0.02 3.60 21.33
N ALA A 383 -0.86 2.79 21.95
CA ALA A 383 -2.27 2.65 21.56
C ALA A 383 -3.08 3.92 21.87
N ILE A 384 -2.82 4.57 23.01
CA ILE A 384 -3.41 5.86 23.41
C ILE A 384 -3.03 6.95 22.40
N LEU A 385 -1.77 7.00 21.94
CA LEU A 385 -1.34 7.92 20.88
C LEU A 385 -2.16 7.73 19.59
N CYS A 386 -2.26 6.50 19.11
CA CYS A 386 -3.07 6.18 17.93
C CYS A 386 -4.56 6.51 18.15
N PHE A 387 -5.08 6.30 19.36
CA PHE A 387 -6.45 6.63 19.73
C PHE A 387 -6.75 8.12 19.55
N PHE A 388 -5.93 9.01 20.12
CA PHE A 388 -6.13 10.45 19.98
C PHE A 388 -6.10 10.91 18.51
N CYS A 389 -5.24 10.31 17.67
CA CYS A 389 -5.19 10.58 16.24
C CYS A 389 -6.47 10.18 15.52
N LYS A 390 -6.98 8.97 15.78
CA LYS A 390 -8.18 8.43 15.14
C LYS A 390 -9.46 9.13 15.58
N VAL A 391 -9.51 9.62 16.81
CA VAL A 391 -10.61 10.46 17.32
C VAL A 391 -10.59 11.85 16.69
N GLY A 392 -9.43 12.31 16.20
CA GLY A 392 -9.25 13.65 15.63
C GLY A 392 -8.86 14.72 16.64
N ILE A 393 -8.44 14.32 17.86
CA ILE A 393 -7.88 15.24 18.86
C ILE A 393 -6.37 15.33 18.59
N VAL A 394 -6.05 15.99 17.48
CA VAL A 394 -4.70 15.98 16.92
C VAL A 394 -3.70 16.70 17.82
N ASP A 395 -4.11 17.75 18.53
CA ASP A 395 -3.24 18.54 19.41
C ASP A 395 -2.65 17.70 20.55
N VAL A 396 -3.49 16.89 21.20
CA VAL A 396 -3.05 15.96 22.28
C VAL A 396 -2.15 14.88 21.71
N ALA A 397 -2.46 14.36 20.51
CA ALA A 397 -1.64 13.35 19.88
C ALA A 397 -0.25 13.87 19.51
N ILE A 398 -0.16 15.09 18.98
CA ILE A 398 1.12 15.73 18.65
C ILE A 398 1.93 15.99 19.92
N GLU A 399 1.31 16.51 20.98
CA GLU A 399 2.01 16.75 22.25
C GLU A 399 2.51 15.44 22.87
N LEU A 400 1.70 14.38 22.82
CA LEU A 400 2.10 13.04 23.27
C LEU A 400 3.25 12.49 22.41
N TYR A 401 3.22 12.70 21.09
CA TYR A 401 4.30 12.34 20.18
C TYR A 401 5.58 13.14 20.42
N ASN A 402 5.49 14.43 20.74
CA ASN A 402 6.63 15.29 21.07
C ASN A 402 7.25 14.86 22.40
N SER A 403 6.43 14.46 23.38
CA SER A 403 6.90 13.94 24.69
C SER A 403 7.37 12.48 24.66
N ARG A 404 7.48 11.85 23.47
CA ARG A 404 7.84 10.43 23.34
C ARG A 404 9.21 10.07 23.90
N SER A 405 10.17 11.00 23.86
CA SER A 405 11.51 10.83 24.45
C SER A 405 11.44 10.77 25.97
N GLU A 406 10.69 11.69 26.59
CA GLU A 406 10.46 11.75 28.04
C GLU A 406 9.68 10.53 28.54
N LEU A 407 8.66 10.11 27.79
CA LEU A 407 7.86 8.92 28.06
C LEU A 407 8.53 7.60 27.64
N ARG A 408 9.73 7.67 27.03
CA ARG A 408 10.50 6.52 26.52
C ARG A 408 9.66 5.56 25.65
N LEU A 409 8.77 6.13 24.83
CA LEU A 409 7.91 5.39 23.90
C LEU A 409 8.75 4.89 22.73
N SER A 410 8.66 3.60 22.43
CA SER A 410 9.25 3.01 21.22
C SER A 410 8.13 2.82 20.21
N LEU A 411 8.02 3.75 19.27
CA LEU A 411 7.06 3.64 18.18
C LEU A 411 7.55 2.56 17.20
N ASN A 412 6.64 1.71 16.74
CA ASN A 412 6.94 0.74 15.70
C ASN A 412 6.44 1.23 14.33
N SER A 413 6.82 0.55 13.25
CA SER A 413 6.44 0.91 11.87
C SER A 413 4.92 1.04 11.67
N THR A 414 4.13 0.19 12.34
CA THR A 414 2.67 0.22 12.28
C THR A 414 2.10 1.45 12.98
N THR A 415 2.63 1.82 14.14
CA THR A 415 2.25 3.03 14.89
C THR A 415 2.57 4.29 14.08
N TYR A 416 3.78 4.38 13.50
CA TYR A 416 4.15 5.46 12.60
C TYR A 416 3.22 5.56 11.39
N SER A 417 2.92 4.43 10.75
CA SER A 417 2.03 4.40 9.59
C SER A 417 0.61 4.84 9.92
N SER A 418 0.06 4.42 11.07
CA SER A 418 -1.27 4.88 11.51
C SER A 418 -1.26 6.37 11.80
N LEU A 419 -0.28 6.86 12.57
CA LEU A 419 -0.14 8.26 12.94
C LEU A 419 -0.07 9.16 11.69
N ILE A 420 0.79 8.83 10.73
CA ILE A 420 0.94 9.60 9.49
C ILE A 420 -0.36 9.62 8.67
N ASN A 421 -1.01 8.46 8.51
CA ASN A 421 -2.26 8.36 7.74
C ASN A 421 -3.41 9.12 8.40
N ASP A 422 -3.55 8.98 9.71
CA ASP A 422 -4.62 9.62 10.48
C ASP A 422 -4.40 11.15 10.53
N LEU A 423 -3.15 11.64 10.65
CA LEU A 423 -2.81 13.07 10.53
C LEU A 423 -3.13 13.63 9.14
N CYS A 424 -2.82 12.89 8.07
CA CYS A 424 -3.19 13.27 6.70
C CYS A 424 -4.71 13.33 6.52
N TRP A 425 -5.45 12.40 7.13
CA TRP A 425 -6.91 12.37 7.07
C TRP A 425 -7.55 13.57 7.78
N ASN A 426 -6.95 14.01 8.89
CA ASN A 426 -7.40 15.17 9.66
C ASN A 426 -6.94 16.52 9.08
N GLY A 427 -6.20 16.54 7.96
CA GLY A 427 -5.75 17.77 7.30
C GLY A 427 -4.57 18.48 7.97
N VAL A 428 -3.88 17.84 8.92
CA VAL A 428 -2.71 18.43 9.59
C VAL A 428 -1.43 17.95 8.89
N ILE A 429 -1.28 18.36 7.63
CA ILE A 429 -0.30 17.77 6.70
C ILE A 429 1.15 18.10 7.06
N ASP A 430 1.42 19.30 7.58
CA ASP A 430 2.80 19.70 7.96
C ASP A 430 3.34 18.80 9.06
N GLU A 431 2.50 18.47 10.04
CA GLU A 431 2.83 17.56 11.12
C GLU A 431 2.94 16.11 10.64
N ALA A 432 2.04 15.67 9.75
CA ALA A 432 2.16 14.35 9.11
C ALA A 432 3.51 14.19 8.39
N TYR A 433 3.95 15.23 7.69
CA TYR A 433 5.23 15.26 6.99
C TYR A 433 6.43 15.31 7.96
N ARG A 434 6.33 16.08 9.05
CA ARG A 434 7.35 16.13 10.12
C ARG A 434 7.53 14.76 10.78
N VAL A 435 6.43 14.09 11.11
CA VAL A 435 6.43 12.72 11.67
C VAL A 435 7.04 11.74 10.68
N LEU A 436 6.70 11.84 9.39
CA LEU A 436 7.29 11.03 8.32
C LEU A 436 8.82 11.19 8.24
N ARG A 437 9.33 12.42 8.29
CA ARG A 437 10.78 12.69 8.30
C ARG A 437 11.47 12.06 9.51
N ASN A 438 10.87 12.22 10.69
CA ASN A 438 11.39 11.66 11.92
C ASN A 438 11.42 10.13 11.87
N SER A 439 10.36 9.49 11.38
CA SER A 439 10.32 8.02 11.27
C SER A 439 11.48 7.51 10.42
N ILE A 440 11.77 8.18 9.30
CA ILE A 440 12.84 7.75 8.41
C ILE A 440 14.24 8.02 9.01
N ARG A 441 14.41 9.13 9.74
CA ARG A 441 15.65 9.42 10.48
C ARG A 441 15.93 8.39 11.55
N GLU A 442 14.88 7.90 12.21
CA GLU A 442 14.94 6.83 13.22
C GLU A 442 15.03 5.42 12.60
N GLY A 443 15.17 5.29 11.27
CA GLY A 443 15.34 4.01 10.57
C GLY A 443 14.03 3.29 10.22
N TYR A 444 12.87 3.87 10.52
CA TYR A 444 11.56 3.32 10.20
C TYR A 444 11.03 3.86 8.87
N PHE A 445 11.03 3.00 7.85
CA PHE A 445 10.46 3.32 6.55
C PHE A 445 8.94 3.05 6.55
N PRO A 446 8.12 4.07 6.23
CA PRO A 446 6.68 3.90 6.10
C PRO A 446 6.29 2.97 4.95
N SER A 447 5.12 2.37 5.06
CA SER A 447 4.56 1.50 4.02
C SER A 447 4.27 2.28 2.72
N LYS A 448 4.17 1.55 1.60
CA LYS A 448 3.75 2.10 0.29
C LYS A 448 2.44 2.91 0.42
N ASN A 449 1.44 2.37 1.13
CA ASN A 449 0.16 3.04 1.33
C ASN A 449 0.33 4.35 2.11
N THR A 450 1.18 4.37 3.13
CA THR A 450 1.45 5.57 3.93
C THR A 450 2.07 6.68 3.07
N PHE A 451 3.07 6.34 2.25
CA PHE A 451 3.66 7.30 1.31
C PHE A 451 2.64 7.83 0.30
N THR A 452 1.80 6.96 -0.27
CA THR A 452 0.75 7.37 -1.21
C THR A 452 -0.29 8.28 -0.53
N HIS A 453 -0.65 8.04 0.73
CA HIS A 453 -1.56 8.91 1.47
C HIS A 453 -0.97 10.31 1.69
N VAL A 454 0.28 10.40 2.15
CA VAL A 454 0.99 11.70 2.31
C VAL A 454 1.11 12.42 0.98
N ALA A 455 1.47 11.70 -0.08
CA ALA A 455 1.56 12.21 -1.44
C ALA A 455 0.26 12.87 -1.91
N VAL A 456 -0.85 12.14 -1.81
CA VAL A 456 -2.18 12.62 -2.21
C VAL A 456 -2.60 13.81 -1.34
N ALA A 457 -2.32 13.76 -0.04
CA ALA A 457 -2.65 14.85 0.88
C ALA A 457 -1.87 16.13 0.52
N LEU A 458 -0.55 16.05 0.31
CA LEU A 458 0.28 17.18 -0.11
C LEU A 458 -0.17 17.76 -1.45
N CYS A 459 -0.60 16.93 -2.40
CA CYS A 459 -1.16 17.38 -3.68
C CYS A 459 -2.45 18.19 -3.50
N ARG A 460 -3.34 17.75 -2.59
CA ARG A 460 -4.60 18.47 -2.30
C ARG A 460 -4.37 19.84 -1.71
N GLU A 461 -3.37 19.99 -0.83
CA GLU A 461 -3.01 21.27 -0.20
C GLU A 461 -2.01 22.09 -1.01
N ALA A 462 -1.67 21.69 -2.24
CA ALA A 462 -0.72 22.41 -3.09
C ALA A 462 0.67 22.61 -2.45
N LYS A 463 1.10 21.70 -1.56
CA LYS A 463 2.41 21.74 -0.87
C LYS A 463 3.52 21.10 -1.69
N PHE A 464 3.78 21.68 -2.86
CA PHE A 464 4.62 21.06 -3.89
C PHE A 464 6.12 21.02 -3.55
N ASP A 465 6.63 21.93 -2.72
CA ASP A 465 8.04 21.92 -2.29
C ASP A 465 8.34 20.69 -1.42
N MET A 466 7.41 20.33 -0.55
CA MET A 466 7.49 19.12 0.28
C MET A 466 7.38 17.84 -0.56
N ILE A 467 6.62 17.88 -1.67
CA ILE A 467 6.55 16.76 -2.63
C ILE A 467 7.88 16.58 -3.33
N LYS A 468 8.50 17.65 -3.84
CA LYS A 468 9.81 17.59 -4.49
C LYS A 468 10.87 17.02 -3.56
N GLU A 469 10.91 17.54 -2.33
CA GLU A 469 11.85 17.08 -1.31
C GLU A 469 11.65 15.59 -0.96
N LEU A 470 10.39 15.14 -0.88
CA LEU A 470 10.05 13.73 -0.63
C LEU A 470 10.46 12.82 -1.78
N VAL A 471 10.29 13.27 -3.03
CA VAL A 471 10.75 12.53 -4.21
C VAL A 471 12.26 12.43 -4.21
N ILE A 472 12.98 13.56 -4.12
CA ILE A 472 14.46 13.58 -4.09
C ILE A 472 14.99 12.64 -3.00
N PHE A 473 14.46 12.77 -1.79
CA PHE A 473 14.84 11.92 -0.67
C PHE A 473 14.59 10.42 -0.93
N SER A 474 13.47 10.08 -1.59
CA SER A 474 13.16 8.69 -1.97
C SER A 474 14.10 8.12 -3.04
N LEU A 475 14.60 8.98 -3.93
CA LEU A 475 15.53 8.61 -5.00
C LEU A 475 16.95 8.41 -4.44
N GLU A 476 17.42 9.30 -3.56
CA GLU A 476 18.75 9.24 -2.92
C GLU A 476 18.95 7.97 -2.09
N ARG A 477 17.93 7.51 -1.36
CA ARG A 477 18.04 6.33 -0.48
C ARG A 477 17.86 4.98 -1.18
N LYS A 478 17.75 4.96 -2.52
CA LYS A 478 17.46 3.74 -3.32
C LYS A 478 16.25 2.93 -2.83
N VAL A 479 15.36 3.54 -2.05
CA VAL A 479 14.09 2.92 -1.61
C VAL A 479 13.19 2.92 -2.82
N THR A 480 13.33 1.90 -3.67
CA THR A 480 12.69 1.80 -4.98
C THR A 480 11.25 2.34 -4.99
N PRO A 481 11.00 3.55 -5.56
CA PRO A 481 9.63 3.92 -5.89
C PRO A 481 9.21 3.01 -7.05
N ARG A 482 8.51 1.91 -6.74
CA ARG A 482 7.74 1.16 -7.75
C ARG A 482 6.61 2.06 -8.18
N TYR A 483 6.55 2.41 -9.48
CA TYR A 483 5.46 2.92 -10.35
C TYR A 483 4.32 3.78 -9.75
N ALA A 484 3.83 3.51 -8.55
CA ALA A 484 2.68 4.11 -7.91
C ALA A 484 2.91 5.43 -7.16
N ILE A 485 4.15 5.95 -7.07
CA ILE A 485 4.42 7.20 -6.35
C ILE A 485 4.49 8.38 -7.31
N CYS A 486 5.37 8.36 -8.32
CA CYS A 486 5.57 9.49 -9.24
C CYS A 486 4.39 9.75 -10.18
N ASP A 487 3.72 8.72 -10.68
CA ASP A 487 2.60 8.86 -11.63
C ASP A 487 1.44 9.70 -11.06
N PRO A 488 0.88 9.41 -9.86
CA PRO A 488 -0.14 10.27 -9.24
C PRO A 488 0.31 11.72 -9.03
N PHE A 489 1.59 11.95 -8.74
CA PHE A 489 2.13 13.31 -8.55
C PHE A 489 2.18 14.09 -9.85
N ILE A 490 2.73 13.51 -10.92
CA ILE A 490 2.80 14.16 -12.23
C ILE A 490 1.38 14.48 -12.73
N VAL A 491 0.44 13.54 -12.56
CA VAL A 491 -0.98 13.76 -12.92
C VAL A 491 -1.61 14.87 -12.06
N ALA A 492 -1.32 14.92 -10.76
CA ALA A 492 -1.82 15.97 -9.88
C ALA A 492 -1.25 17.36 -10.25
N LEU A 493 0.05 17.47 -10.54
CA LEU A 493 0.68 18.70 -11.01
C LEU A 493 0.08 19.18 -12.33
N CYS A 494 -0.18 18.27 -13.28
CA CYS A 494 -0.87 18.58 -14.53
C CYS A 494 -2.28 19.12 -14.31
N LYS A 495 -3.04 18.54 -13.38
CA LYS A 495 -4.39 19.01 -13.01
C LYS A 495 -4.36 20.37 -12.30
N ALA A 496 -3.31 20.65 -11.53
CA ALA A 496 -3.08 21.93 -10.85
C ALA A 496 -2.47 23.01 -11.77
N ASN A 497 -2.34 22.74 -13.07
CA ASN A 497 -1.73 23.63 -14.07
C ASN A 497 -0.25 24.02 -13.78
N ARG A 498 0.45 23.24 -12.95
CA ARG A 498 1.90 23.38 -12.70
C ARG A 498 2.70 22.47 -13.64
N ILE A 499 2.54 22.72 -14.94
CA ILE A 499 3.06 21.84 -16.00
C ILE A 499 4.59 21.76 -16.04
N GLU A 500 5.31 22.84 -15.71
CA GLU A 500 6.77 22.88 -15.73
C GLU A 500 7.36 22.01 -14.60
N ASP A 501 6.76 22.03 -13.41
CA ASP A 501 7.15 21.15 -12.31
C ASP A 501 6.86 19.68 -12.62
N ALA A 502 5.73 19.41 -13.30
CA ALA A 502 5.39 18.06 -13.74
C ALA A 502 6.42 17.52 -14.75
N TYR A 503 6.91 18.38 -15.65
CA TYR A 503 7.92 18.04 -16.64
C TYR A 503 9.31 17.84 -16.06
N LEU A 504 9.73 18.68 -15.10
CA LEU A 504 10.97 18.49 -14.35
C LEU A 504 10.97 17.15 -13.61
N LEU A 505 9.87 16.83 -12.93
CA LEU A 505 9.70 15.57 -12.21
C LEU A 505 9.72 14.36 -13.16
N HIS A 506 9.09 14.47 -14.33
CA HIS A 506 9.18 13.45 -15.39
C HIS A 506 10.64 13.23 -15.83
N GLY A 507 11.40 14.30 -16.08
CA GLY A 507 12.81 14.21 -16.47
C GLY A 507 13.70 13.51 -15.43
N GLU A 508 13.47 13.76 -14.13
CA GLU A 508 14.17 13.07 -13.04
C GLU A 508 13.84 11.57 -13.00
N VAL A 509 12.57 11.20 -13.26
CA VAL A 509 12.13 9.79 -13.31
C VAL A 509 12.77 9.07 -14.50
N CYS A 510 12.82 9.70 -15.66
CA CYS A 510 13.43 9.11 -16.86
C CYS A 510 14.94 8.89 -16.72
N ARG A 511 15.66 9.79 -16.02
CA ARG A 511 17.10 9.62 -15.72
C ARG A 511 17.42 8.36 -14.92
N ILE A 512 16.46 7.87 -14.13
CA ILE A 512 16.61 6.69 -13.28
C ILE A 512 16.16 5.41 -14.02
N ASN A 513 15.89 5.53 -15.34
CA ASN A 513 15.50 4.45 -16.24
C ASN A 513 14.24 3.71 -15.79
N LYS A 514 13.23 4.47 -15.35
CA LYS A 514 11.91 3.96 -14.95
C LYS A 514 10.84 4.44 -15.92
N ASP A 515 10.01 3.52 -16.39
CA ASP A 515 8.85 3.84 -17.21
C ASP A 515 7.70 4.39 -16.35
N ILE A 516 7.12 5.51 -16.80
CA ILE A 516 5.86 6.07 -16.26
C ILE A 516 4.67 5.48 -17.00
N ALA A 517 3.49 5.47 -16.38
CA ALA A 517 2.30 4.93 -17.02
C ALA A 517 1.87 5.72 -18.26
N ARG A 518 1.23 5.01 -19.21
CA ARG A 518 0.55 5.60 -20.39
C ARG A 518 -0.38 6.77 -20.02
N GLU A 519 -1.09 6.66 -18.90
CA GLU A 519 -2.02 7.69 -18.42
C GLU A 519 -1.29 8.98 -18.00
N THR A 520 -0.09 8.84 -17.45
CA THR A 520 0.78 9.96 -17.07
C THR A 520 1.23 10.75 -18.30
N TYR A 521 1.70 10.05 -19.35
CA TYR A 521 2.01 10.68 -20.64
C TYR A 521 0.79 11.39 -21.24
N PHE A 522 -0.39 10.76 -21.20
CA PHE A 522 -1.62 11.37 -21.70
C PHE A 522 -1.92 12.70 -20.99
N HIS A 523 -1.82 12.74 -19.66
CA HIS A 523 -2.04 13.96 -18.89
C HIS A 523 -1.00 15.05 -19.15
N LEU A 524 0.29 14.70 -19.24
CA LEU A 524 1.38 15.63 -19.57
C LEU A 524 1.20 16.23 -20.97
N ILE A 525 1.03 15.39 -21.99
CA ILE A 525 0.86 15.84 -23.37
C ILE A 525 -0.39 16.73 -23.48
N HIS A 526 -1.49 16.33 -22.86
CA HIS A 526 -2.73 17.10 -22.88
C HIS A 526 -2.60 18.45 -22.15
N SER A 527 -1.88 18.53 -21.04
CA SER A 527 -1.68 19.77 -20.29
C SER A 527 -0.79 20.76 -21.07
N PHE A 528 0.26 20.27 -21.72
CA PHE A 528 1.10 21.08 -22.62
C PHE A 528 0.35 21.55 -23.87
N CYS A 529 -0.49 20.71 -24.50
CA CYS A 529 -1.38 21.15 -25.59
C CYS A 529 -2.30 22.30 -25.18
N ARG A 530 -2.90 22.23 -23.98
CA ARG A 530 -3.80 23.29 -23.47
C ARG A 530 -3.08 24.60 -23.18
N SER A 531 -1.77 24.55 -22.96
CA SER A 531 -0.94 25.71 -22.62
C SER A 531 -0.23 26.31 -23.83
N ASN A 532 -0.64 25.91 -25.04
CA ASN A 532 -0.04 26.30 -26.33
C ASN A 532 1.47 25.99 -26.46
N ARG A 533 1.95 24.97 -25.73
CA ARG A 533 3.34 24.46 -25.79
C ARG A 533 3.37 23.14 -26.54
N GLY A 534 2.97 23.21 -27.82
CA GLY A 534 2.86 22.05 -28.71
C GLY A 534 4.21 21.36 -28.96
N ASP A 535 5.31 22.12 -28.91
CA ASP A 535 6.70 21.68 -29.04
C ASP A 535 7.10 20.63 -27.98
N ILE A 536 6.81 20.90 -26.71
CA ILE A 536 7.04 19.96 -25.61
C ILE A 536 6.09 18.77 -25.73
N ALA A 537 4.81 19.02 -26.04
CA ALA A 537 3.83 17.95 -26.24
C ALA A 537 4.22 16.98 -27.38
N ALA A 538 4.84 17.49 -28.45
CA ALA A 538 5.37 16.71 -29.56
C ALA A 538 6.56 15.83 -29.14
N THR A 539 7.46 16.39 -28.33
CA THR A 539 8.61 15.66 -27.76
C THR A 539 8.16 14.54 -26.82
N LEU A 540 7.20 14.82 -25.94
CA LEU A 540 6.62 13.83 -25.02
C LEU A 540 5.82 12.73 -25.76
N LEU A 541 5.13 13.08 -26.85
CA LEU A 541 4.44 12.11 -27.69
C LEU A 541 5.42 11.13 -28.33
N PHE A 542 6.56 11.64 -28.79
CA PHE A 542 7.63 10.84 -29.35
C PHE A 542 8.27 9.93 -28.29
N GLU A 543 8.63 10.47 -27.13
CA GLU A 543 9.16 9.72 -25.99
C GLU A 543 8.20 8.60 -25.54
N MET A 544 6.90 8.90 -25.47
CA MET A 544 5.85 7.92 -25.17
C MET A 544 5.90 6.71 -26.12
N GLN A 545 6.17 6.93 -27.41
CA GLN A 545 6.27 5.86 -28.40
C GLN A 545 7.58 5.08 -28.28
N GLU A 546 8.71 5.74 -27.99
CA GLU A 546 10.00 5.07 -27.73
C GLU A 546 9.93 4.12 -26.53
N LYS A 547 9.16 4.48 -25.50
CA LYS A 547 8.86 3.61 -24.35
C LYS A 547 7.83 2.51 -24.64
N GLY A 548 7.41 2.35 -25.89
CA GLY A 548 6.51 1.28 -26.34
C GLY A 548 5.02 1.55 -26.08
N HIS A 549 4.64 2.74 -25.62
CA HIS A 549 3.23 3.08 -25.44
C HIS A 549 2.58 3.56 -26.74
N LYS A 550 1.37 3.08 -27.03
CA LYS A 550 0.63 3.45 -28.24
C LYS A 550 -0.26 4.69 -27.99
N PRO A 551 0.08 5.86 -28.58
CA PRO A 551 -0.77 7.04 -28.48
C PRO A 551 -2.10 6.83 -29.20
N THR A 552 -3.14 7.50 -28.70
CA THR A 552 -4.47 7.47 -29.33
C THR A 552 -4.53 8.45 -30.49
N ARG A 553 -5.43 8.22 -31.45
CA ARG A 553 -5.68 9.16 -32.56
C ARG A 553 -6.08 10.55 -32.07
N THR A 554 -6.81 10.62 -30.96
CA THR A 554 -7.23 11.90 -30.35
C THR A 554 -6.05 12.66 -29.78
N LEU A 555 -5.10 11.96 -29.13
CA LEU A 555 -3.88 12.57 -28.59
C LEU A 555 -2.98 13.10 -29.72
N PHE A 556 -2.73 12.29 -30.76
CA PHE A 556 -2.02 12.74 -31.97
C PHE A 556 -2.63 14.00 -32.58
N ARG A 557 -3.96 14.01 -32.73
CA ARG A 557 -4.68 15.18 -33.26
C ARG A 557 -4.51 16.41 -32.35
N SER A 558 -4.59 16.23 -31.02
CA SER A 558 -4.43 17.32 -30.04
C SER A 558 -3.05 17.96 -30.13
N VAL A 559 -2.00 17.15 -30.27
CA VAL A 559 -0.62 17.63 -30.45
C VAL A 559 -0.49 18.39 -31.76
N ILE A 560 -0.94 17.82 -32.88
CA ILE A 560 -0.84 18.48 -34.19
C ILE A 560 -1.62 19.80 -34.23
N CYS A 561 -2.83 19.85 -33.66
CA CYS A 561 -3.59 21.11 -33.58
C CYS A 561 -2.83 22.14 -32.74
N SER A 562 -2.33 21.75 -31.56
CA SER A 562 -1.55 22.64 -30.70
C SER A 562 -0.29 23.17 -31.39
N LEU A 563 0.41 22.35 -32.18
CA LEU A 563 1.56 22.79 -32.98
C LEU A 563 1.18 23.82 -34.05
N CYS A 564 0.06 23.60 -34.72
CA CYS A 564 -0.46 24.51 -35.75
C CYS A 564 -0.98 25.85 -35.18
N ASP A 565 -1.32 25.89 -33.89
CA ASP A 565 -1.78 27.08 -33.17
C ASP A 565 -0.61 27.91 -32.56
N MET A 566 0.64 27.42 -32.66
CA MET A 566 1.84 28.15 -32.23
C MET A 566 2.24 29.25 -33.25
N GLU A 567 3.12 30.16 -32.83
CA GLU A 567 3.63 31.26 -33.68
C GLU A 567 4.37 30.77 -34.93
N SER A 568 5.10 29.64 -34.84
CA SER A 568 5.87 29.04 -35.94
C SER A 568 5.36 27.63 -36.28
N PRO A 569 4.17 27.49 -36.89
CA PRO A 569 3.49 26.21 -37.01
C PRO A 569 4.20 25.25 -37.98
N GLU A 570 4.72 25.75 -39.10
CA GLU A 570 5.30 24.92 -40.16
C GLU A 570 6.57 24.19 -39.69
N ASN A 571 7.51 24.92 -39.08
CA ASN A 571 8.77 24.36 -38.58
C ASN A 571 8.54 23.24 -37.57
N GLN A 572 7.66 23.46 -36.58
CA GLN A 572 7.43 22.46 -35.53
C GLN A 572 6.59 21.28 -36.03
N PHE A 573 5.64 21.53 -36.95
CA PHE A 573 4.84 20.49 -37.59
C PHE A 573 5.72 19.54 -38.43
N PHE A 574 6.58 20.08 -39.29
CA PHE A 574 7.48 19.28 -40.12
C PHE A 574 8.59 18.61 -39.29
N LYS A 575 9.08 19.25 -38.23
CA LYS A 575 9.99 18.62 -37.28
C LYS A 575 9.39 17.36 -36.65
N LEU A 576 8.14 17.43 -36.18
CA LEU A 576 7.47 16.24 -35.65
C LEU A 576 7.24 15.18 -36.73
N LEU A 577 6.91 15.57 -37.96
CA LEU A 577 6.77 14.63 -39.07
C LEU A 577 8.08 13.91 -39.37
N GLU A 578 9.18 14.63 -39.46
CA GLU A 578 10.52 14.09 -39.67
C GLU A 578 10.91 13.11 -38.56
N MET A 579 10.70 13.50 -37.29
CA MET A 579 10.95 12.60 -36.14
C MET A 579 10.15 11.29 -36.24
N GLN A 580 8.90 11.34 -36.69
CA GLN A 580 8.08 10.14 -36.84
C GLN A 580 8.53 9.27 -38.01
N LEU A 581 8.97 9.87 -39.12
CA LEU A 581 9.41 9.15 -40.32
C LEU A 581 10.83 8.57 -40.19
N SER A 582 11.69 9.15 -39.35
CA SER A 582 13.05 8.65 -39.13
C SER A 582 13.09 7.44 -38.17
N HIS A 583 12.21 7.41 -37.18
CA HIS A 583 12.19 6.38 -36.15
C HIS A 583 11.22 5.23 -36.40
N PHE A 584 10.15 5.46 -37.15
CA PHE A 584 9.18 4.42 -37.49
C PHE A 584 9.17 4.19 -38.99
N GLU A 585 8.96 2.95 -39.42
CA GLU A 585 8.80 2.66 -40.85
C GLU A 585 7.70 3.57 -41.42
N PRO A 586 7.96 4.25 -42.54
CA PRO A 586 7.06 5.26 -43.07
C PRO A 586 5.77 4.59 -43.58
N GLU A 587 4.79 4.50 -42.69
CA GLU A 587 3.47 3.98 -42.99
C GLU A 587 2.53 5.10 -43.47
N ALA A 588 1.63 4.76 -44.39
CA ALA A 588 0.50 5.63 -44.78
C ALA A 588 -0.31 6.15 -43.56
N ARG A 589 -0.27 5.44 -42.43
CA ARG A 589 -0.96 5.82 -41.20
C ARG A 589 -0.42 7.11 -40.59
N ILE A 590 0.90 7.32 -40.59
CA ILE A 590 1.54 8.51 -40.00
C ILE A 590 1.10 9.73 -40.80
N PHE A 591 1.28 9.72 -42.12
CA PHE A 591 0.80 10.78 -43.02
C PHE A 591 -0.69 11.10 -42.80
N ASN A 592 -1.54 10.09 -42.65
CA ASN A 592 -2.97 10.30 -42.40
C ASN A 592 -3.27 11.05 -41.10
N PHE A 593 -2.46 10.87 -40.05
CA PHE A 593 -2.62 11.63 -38.80
C PHE A 593 -2.27 13.11 -39.00
N PHE A 594 -1.20 13.41 -39.73
CA PHE A 594 -0.79 14.78 -40.04
C PHE A 594 -1.78 15.48 -40.98
N ILE A 595 -2.21 14.83 -42.06
CA ILE A 595 -3.24 15.36 -42.98
C ILE A 595 -4.53 15.67 -42.23
N SER A 596 -5.00 14.72 -41.42
CA SER A 596 -6.22 14.94 -40.64
C SER A 596 -6.02 16.03 -39.59
N GLY A 597 -4.89 16.06 -38.88
CA GLY A 597 -4.60 17.04 -37.83
C GLY A 597 -4.51 18.47 -38.38
N ALA A 598 -3.79 18.68 -39.48
CA ALA A 598 -3.70 19.95 -40.19
C ALA A 598 -5.08 20.44 -40.68
N GLY A 599 -5.93 19.52 -41.16
CA GLY A 599 -7.31 19.82 -41.51
C GLY A 599 -8.13 20.35 -40.33
N TYR A 600 -8.05 19.72 -39.16
CA TYR A 600 -8.72 20.19 -37.94
C TYR A 600 -8.15 21.52 -37.42
N ALA A 601 -6.86 21.77 -37.60
CA ALA A 601 -6.18 23.02 -37.23
C ALA A 601 -6.41 24.18 -38.20
N LYS A 602 -7.29 23.99 -39.18
CA LYS A 602 -7.60 24.95 -40.25
C LYS A 602 -6.44 25.35 -41.15
N LYS A 603 -5.51 24.42 -41.40
CA LYS A 603 -4.33 24.60 -42.27
C LYS A 603 -4.36 23.58 -43.43
N PRO A 604 -5.27 23.71 -44.41
CA PRO A 604 -5.40 22.75 -45.50
C PRO A 604 -4.17 22.68 -46.42
N GLU A 605 -3.39 23.76 -46.50
CA GLU A 605 -2.16 23.80 -47.31
C GLU A 605 -1.09 22.84 -46.77
N LEU A 606 -0.88 22.82 -45.45
CA LEU A 606 0.00 21.84 -44.80
C LEU A 606 -0.50 20.40 -45.01
N ALA A 607 -1.83 20.19 -44.97
CA ALA A 607 -2.40 18.89 -45.25
C ALA A 607 -2.10 18.42 -46.69
N ARG A 608 -2.14 19.34 -47.66
CA ARG A 608 -1.80 19.07 -49.07
C ARG A 608 -0.33 18.73 -49.22
N GLU A 609 0.55 19.52 -48.62
CA GLU A 609 2.00 19.30 -48.69
C GLU A 609 2.37 17.91 -48.14
N VAL A 610 1.82 17.51 -47.00
CA VAL A 610 2.01 16.16 -46.45
C VAL A 610 1.46 15.06 -47.37
N PHE A 611 0.33 15.30 -48.03
CA PHE A 611 -0.23 14.35 -48.99
C PHE A 611 0.65 14.18 -50.23
N GLU A 612 1.23 15.26 -50.75
CA GLU A 612 2.20 15.22 -51.85
C GLU A 612 3.52 14.56 -51.42
N MET A 613 4.01 14.86 -50.21
CA MET A 613 5.18 14.19 -49.64
C MET A 613 4.97 12.68 -49.55
N MET A 614 3.79 12.22 -49.09
CA MET A 614 3.45 10.80 -49.05
C MET A 614 3.62 10.13 -50.42
N GLN A 615 3.18 10.79 -51.49
CA GLN A 615 3.31 10.30 -52.87
C GLN A 615 4.78 10.30 -53.33
N ARG A 616 5.53 11.37 -53.03
CA ARG A 616 6.97 11.48 -53.36
C ARG A 616 7.82 10.45 -52.63
N SER A 617 7.44 10.06 -51.41
CA SER A 617 8.06 8.96 -50.65
C SER A 617 7.72 7.57 -51.18
N GLY A 618 7.02 7.45 -52.31
CA GLY A 618 6.66 6.17 -52.92
C GLY A 618 5.47 5.45 -52.25
N ILE A 619 4.82 6.08 -51.27
CA ILE A 619 3.69 5.49 -50.55
C ILE A 619 2.40 5.86 -51.26
N LYS A 620 1.75 4.86 -51.87
CA LYS A 620 0.49 5.08 -52.61
C LYS A 620 -0.64 5.49 -51.65
N PRO A 621 -1.36 6.61 -51.89
CA PRO A 621 -2.49 7.03 -51.06
C PRO A 621 -3.59 5.96 -50.99
N GLY A 622 -3.92 5.53 -49.78
CA GLY A 622 -5.02 4.59 -49.52
C GLY A 622 -6.37 5.30 -49.44
N LEU A 623 -7.47 4.54 -49.30
CA LEU A 623 -8.82 5.12 -49.16
C LEU A 623 -8.91 6.08 -47.96
N ARG A 624 -8.22 5.76 -46.87
CA ARG A 624 -8.19 6.59 -45.66
C ARG A 624 -7.42 7.90 -45.86
N SER A 625 -6.38 7.89 -46.68
CA SER A 625 -5.59 9.08 -47.04
C SER A 625 -6.41 10.05 -47.85
N ASP A 626 -7.09 9.54 -48.89
CA ASP A 626 -7.99 10.35 -49.72
C ASP A 626 -9.15 10.94 -48.89
N ILE A 627 -9.79 10.14 -48.00
CA ILE A 627 -10.84 10.66 -47.12
C ILE A 627 -10.30 11.75 -46.20
N SER A 628 -9.10 11.59 -45.64
CA SER A 628 -8.52 12.58 -44.72
C SER A 628 -8.23 13.91 -45.43
N MET A 629 -7.71 13.85 -46.66
CA MET A 629 -7.45 15.03 -47.47
C MET A 629 -8.73 15.71 -47.94
N LEU A 630 -9.72 14.93 -48.39
CA LEU A 630 -11.03 15.43 -48.80
C LEU A 630 -11.76 16.13 -47.65
N VAL A 631 -11.77 15.51 -46.46
CA VAL A 631 -12.37 16.10 -45.26
C VAL A 631 -11.63 17.37 -44.84
N SER A 632 -10.29 17.41 -45.00
CA SER A 632 -9.50 18.62 -44.73
C SER A 632 -9.95 19.81 -45.58
N TYR A 633 -10.14 19.63 -46.89
CA TYR A 633 -10.65 20.70 -47.76
C TYR A 633 -12.07 21.13 -47.40
N LEU A 634 -12.97 20.16 -47.17
CA LEU A 634 -14.38 20.43 -46.85
C LEU A 634 -14.55 21.16 -45.52
N GLN A 635 -13.81 20.77 -44.48
CA GLN A 635 -13.85 21.44 -43.16
C GLN A 635 -13.33 22.88 -43.20
N ASN A 636 -12.50 23.20 -44.20
CA ASN A 636 -11.89 24.51 -44.39
C ASN A 636 -12.59 25.34 -45.47
N ASN A 637 -13.81 24.98 -45.87
CA ASN A 637 -14.61 25.65 -46.90
C ASN A 637 -13.90 25.80 -48.26
N ARG A 638 -12.90 24.98 -48.56
CA ARG A 638 -12.21 24.93 -49.86
C ARG A 638 -12.96 24.00 -50.81
N ILE A 639 -14.19 24.38 -51.18
CA ILE A 639 -15.13 23.51 -51.90
C ILE A 639 -14.62 23.16 -53.29
N SER A 640 -14.07 24.12 -54.04
CA SER A 640 -13.51 23.88 -55.38
C SER A 640 -12.38 22.86 -55.36
N ASP A 641 -11.47 22.97 -54.39
CA ASP A 641 -10.36 22.02 -54.22
C ASP A 641 -10.88 20.64 -53.82
N ALA A 642 -11.90 20.57 -52.96
CA ALA A 642 -12.54 19.31 -52.60
C ALA A 642 -13.22 18.63 -53.82
N LEU A 643 -13.90 19.39 -54.67
CA LEU A 643 -14.53 18.89 -55.90
C LEU A 643 -13.49 18.39 -56.90
N ASN A 644 -12.44 19.18 -57.14
CA ASN A 644 -11.33 18.81 -58.02
C ASN A 644 -10.62 17.55 -57.51
N PHE A 645 -10.34 17.48 -56.22
CA PHE A 645 -9.72 16.32 -55.59
C PHE A 645 -10.63 15.09 -55.65
N PHE A 646 -11.94 15.24 -55.48
CA PHE A 646 -12.89 14.12 -55.65
C PHE A 646 -12.91 13.59 -57.09
N ASN A 647 -12.81 14.47 -58.09
CA ASN A 647 -12.68 14.08 -59.49
C ASN A 647 -11.36 13.35 -59.78
N ASP A 648 -10.25 13.77 -59.17
CA ASP A 648 -8.99 13.03 -59.24
C ASP A 648 -9.12 11.63 -58.61
N ILE A 649 -9.81 11.51 -57.47
CA ILE A 649 -10.08 10.19 -56.87
C ILE A 649 -10.92 9.31 -57.81
N ARG A 650 -11.89 9.87 -58.56
CA ARG A 650 -12.67 9.12 -59.56
C ARG A 650 -11.79 8.46 -60.62
N GLN A 651 -10.76 9.17 -61.07
CA GLN A 651 -9.82 8.66 -62.07
C GLN A 651 -8.94 7.55 -61.50
N ARG A 652 -8.58 7.66 -60.21
CA ARG A 652 -7.67 6.71 -59.55
C ARG A 652 -8.35 5.45 -59.00
N ARG A 653 -9.66 5.48 -58.70
CA ARG A 653 -10.38 4.34 -58.07
C ARG A 653 -11.90 4.40 -58.21
N LYS A 654 -12.52 3.21 -58.11
CA LYS A 654 -13.97 3.09 -57.96
C LYS A 654 -14.45 3.70 -56.65
N ILE A 655 -15.43 4.59 -56.72
CA ILE A 655 -15.98 5.24 -55.53
C ILE A 655 -16.92 4.31 -54.78
N GLY A 656 -16.58 4.03 -53.52
CA GLY A 656 -17.44 3.29 -52.59
C GLY A 656 -18.25 4.19 -51.65
N ARG A 657 -19.15 3.57 -50.90
CA ARG A 657 -20.06 4.24 -49.93
C ARG A 657 -19.36 5.24 -49.00
N LYS A 658 -18.19 4.89 -48.46
CA LYS A 658 -17.47 5.71 -47.47
C LYS A 658 -17.03 7.07 -48.03
N LEU A 659 -16.57 7.12 -49.29
CA LEU A 659 -16.08 8.35 -49.90
C LEU A 659 -17.24 9.28 -50.28
N TYR A 660 -18.31 8.74 -50.91
CA TYR A 660 -19.54 9.50 -51.13
C TYR A 660 -20.12 10.04 -49.82
N SER A 661 -20.18 9.21 -48.78
CA SER A 661 -20.71 9.64 -47.49
C SER A 661 -19.85 10.76 -46.89
N SER A 662 -18.52 10.67 -46.96
CA SER A 662 -17.61 11.71 -46.46
C SER A 662 -17.76 13.02 -47.23
N MET A 663 -17.95 12.96 -48.55
CA MET A 663 -18.19 14.12 -49.40
C MET A 663 -19.53 14.80 -49.06
N ILE A 664 -20.63 14.04 -49.02
CA ILE A 664 -21.97 14.55 -48.71
C ILE A 664 -21.99 15.15 -47.29
N VAL A 665 -21.46 14.43 -46.29
CA VAL A 665 -21.40 14.91 -44.90
C VAL A 665 -20.54 16.16 -44.77
N GLY A 666 -19.39 16.22 -45.45
CA GLY A 666 -18.51 17.38 -45.44
C GLY A 666 -19.14 18.60 -46.12
N LEU A 667 -19.78 18.43 -47.27
CA LEU A 667 -20.55 19.49 -47.95
C LEU A 667 -21.71 19.97 -47.09
N CYS A 668 -22.40 19.07 -46.38
CA CYS A 668 -23.47 19.47 -45.47
C CYS A 668 -22.95 20.34 -44.32
N LYS A 669 -21.78 20.01 -43.77
CA LYS A 669 -21.13 20.81 -42.72
C LYS A 669 -20.60 22.15 -43.22
N ALA A 670 -20.25 22.24 -44.50
CA ALA A 670 -19.83 23.47 -45.17
C ALA A 670 -20.99 24.30 -45.77
N ASP A 671 -22.24 23.99 -45.38
CA ASP A 671 -23.47 24.66 -45.83
C ASP A 671 -23.74 24.60 -47.36
N GLN A 672 -23.19 23.60 -48.05
CA GLN A 672 -23.31 23.42 -49.50
C GLN A 672 -24.41 22.40 -49.89
N ALA A 673 -25.68 22.80 -49.75
CA ALA A 673 -26.84 21.92 -49.93
C ALA A 673 -26.99 21.38 -51.37
N ASP A 674 -26.78 22.21 -52.39
CA ASP A 674 -27.00 21.84 -53.79
C ASP A 674 -26.01 20.76 -54.24
N TYR A 675 -24.72 20.96 -53.91
CA TYR A 675 -23.69 19.95 -54.13
C TYR A 675 -23.96 18.68 -53.33
N ALA A 676 -24.37 18.79 -52.06
CA ALA A 676 -24.69 17.61 -51.26
C ALA A 676 -25.84 16.78 -51.86
N LEU A 677 -26.87 17.45 -52.39
CA LEU A 677 -27.98 16.81 -53.12
C LEU A 677 -27.53 16.18 -54.44
N SER A 678 -26.65 16.83 -55.20
CA SER A 678 -26.13 16.28 -56.46
C SER A 678 -25.33 15.02 -56.21
N PHE A 679 -24.43 15.01 -55.23
CA PHE A 679 -23.67 13.82 -54.83
C PHE A 679 -24.57 12.72 -54.25
N MET A 680 -25.65 13.07 -53.54
CA MET A 680 -26.63 12.09 -53.04
C MET A 680 -27.37 11.39 -54.19
N LYS A 681 -27.74 12.13 -55.24
CA LYS A 681 -28.35 11.55 -56.46
C LYS A 681 -27.35 10.67 -57.22
N GLU A 682 -26.13 11.15 -57.40
CA GLU A 682 -25.06 10.40 -58.07
C GLU A 682 -24.67 9.12 -57.32
N MET A 683 -24.66 9.17 -55.99
CA MET A 683 -24.40 8.00 -55.15
C MET A 683 -25.45 6.90 -55.42
N LYS A 684 -26.73 7.27 -55.55
CA LYS A 684 -27.83 6.35 -55.86
C LYS A 684 -27.78 5.83 -57.30
N SER A 685 -27.49 6.68 -58.29
CA SER A 685 -27.38 6.25 -59.69
C SER A 685 -26.25 5.25 -59.91
N ASN A 686 -25.21 5.29 -59.06
CA ASN A 686 -24.12 4.33 -59.04
C ASN A 686 -24.42 3.06 -58.21
N ASN A 687 -25.68 2.81 -57.84
CA ASN A 687 -26.12 1.68 -57.00
C ASN A 687 -25.44 1.63 -55.63
N VAL A 688 -25.07 2.77 -55.05
CA VAL A 688 -24.50 2.88 -53.71
C VAL A 688 -25.53 3.48 -52.76
N TYR A 689 -25.89 2.76 -51.70
CA TYR A 689 -26.90 3.24 -50.75
C TYR A 689 -26.33 4.27 -49.76
N PRO A 690 -26.94 5.47 -49.63
CA PRO A 690 -26.52 6.49 -48.67
C PRO A 690 -26.49 6.00 -47.22
N SER A 691 -25.58 6.55 -46.42
CA SER A 691 -25.54 6.28 -44.98
C SER A 691 -26.65 7.02 -44.23
N MET A 692 -26.99 6.56 -43.01
CA MET A 692 -27.94 7.30 -42.14
C MET A 692 -27.44 8.72 -41.88
N GLU A 693 -26.14 8.88 -41.61
CA GLU A 693 -25.50 10.18 -41.36
C GLU A 693 -25.69 11.15 -42.55
N CYS A 694 -25.68 10.66 -43.81
CA CYS A 694 -25.99 11.50 -44.97
C CYS A 694 -27.42 12.04 -44.93
N TYR A 695 -28.41 11.18 -44.62
CA TYR A 695 -29.81 11.61 -44.51
C TYR A 695 -30.00 12.59 -43.35
N GLU A 696 -29.47 12.26 -42.17
CA GLU A 696 -29.60 13.09 -40.96
C GLU A 696 -29.07 14.51 -41.17
N LEU A 697 -27.84 14.64 -41.71
CA LEU A 697 -27.21 15.94 -41.90
C LEU A 697 -27.80 16.72 -43.07
N LEU A 698 -28.18 16.04 -44.16
CA LEU A 698 -28.78 16.70 -45.32
C LEU A 698 -30.21 17.18 -45.04
N ILE A 699 -31.03 16.38 -44.34
CA ILE A 699 -32.37 16.81 -43.90
C ILE A 699 -32.27 17.99 -42.95
N LYS A 700 -31.35 17.94 -41.98
CA LYS A 700 -31.08 19.08 -41.08
C LYS A 700 -30.72 20.35 -41.86
N LEU A 701 -29.83 20.23 -42.85
CA LEU A 701 -29.40 21.35 -43.68
C LEU A 701 -30.56 21.94 -44.49
N LEU A 702 -31.36 21.10 -45.16
CA LEU A 702 -32.50 21.54 -45.96
C LEU A 702 -33.58 22.22 -45.11
N CYS A 703 -33.86 21.69 -43.91
CA CYS A 703 -34.76 22.33 -42.96
C CYS A 703 -34.23 23.69 -42.51
N SER A 704 -32.91 23.82 -42.29
CA SER A 704 -32.29 25.10 -41.93
C SER A 704 -32.35 26.14 -43.05
N LYS A 705 -32.27 25.71 -44.33
CA LYS A 705 -32.45 26.55 -45.52
C LYS A 705 -33.92 26.76 -45.93
N LYS A 706 -34.87 26.27 -45.13
CA LYS A 706 -36.33 26.29 -45.39
C LYS A 706 -36.77 25.57 -46.66
N SER A 707 -35.95 24.67 -47.21
CA SER A 707 -36.29 23.83 -48.35
C SER A 707 -37.10 22.60 -47.91
N TYR A 708 -38.25 22.82 -47.29
CA TYR A 708 -39.02 21.78 -46.60
C TYR A 708 -39.52 20.67 -47.53
N TRP A 709 -39.96 20.99 -48.75
CA TRP A 709 -40.40 19.97 -49.71
C TRP A 709 -39.32 18.92 -50.00
N LEU A 710 -38.08 19.35 -50.22
CA LEU A 710 -36.95 18.43 -50.45
C LEU A 710 -36.61 17.63 -49.18
N ALA A 711 -36.75 18.23 -48.00
CA ALA A 711 -36.54 17.55 -46.73
C ALA A 711 -37.57 16.44 -46.51
N VAL A 712 -38.87 16.72 -46.72
CA VAL A 712 -39.95 15.73 -46.62
C VAL A 712 -39.77 14.61 -47.63
N LYS A 713 -39.41 14.94 -48.88
CA LYS A 713 -39.10 13.94 -49.91
C LYS A 713 -37.99 12.97 -49.48
N LEU A 714 -36.92 13.47 -48.88
CA LEU A 714 -35.83 12.63 -48.37
C LEU A 714 -36.23 11.81 -47.14
N VAL A 715 -37.14 12.31 -46.31
CA VAL A 715 -37.68 11.56 -45.16
C VAL A 715 -38.54 10.39 -45.63
N ASN A 716 -39.46 10.62 -46.57
CA ASN A 716 -40.28 9.55 -47.15
C ASN A 716 -39.41 8.51 -47.87
N GLU A 717 -38.37 8.97 -48.57
CA GLU A 717 -37.39 8.05 -49.17
C GLU A 717 -36.63 7.22 -48.14
N LEU A 718 -36.27 7.82 -47.00
CA LEU A 718 -35.64 7.09 -45.89
C LEU A 718 -36.58 6.05 -45.28
N GLU A 719 -37.85 6.39 -45.07
CA GLU A 719 -38.87 5.47 -44.58
C GLU A 719 -39.07 4.30 -45.54
N ASN A 720 -39.22 4.57 -46.84
CA ASN A 720 -39.39 3.54 -47.86
C ASN A 720 -38.17 2.63 -48.03
N SER A 721 -36.96 3.16 -47.85
CA SER A 721 -35.73 2.39 -48.04
C SER A 721 -35.27 1.61 -46.80
N ARG A 722 -35.58 2.09 -45.58
CA ARG A 722 -35.02 1.54 -44.33
C ARG A 722 -36.04 1.24 -43.24
N GLY A 723 -37.30 1.67 -43.39
CA GLY A 723 -38.41 1.32 -42.50
C GLY A 723 -38.46 2.06 -41.16
N TYR A 724 -37.57 3.02 -40.90
CA TYR A 724 -37.64 3.86 -39.69
C TYR A 724 -36.91 5.20 -39.83
N ILE A 725 -37.39 6.20 -39.09
CA ILE A 725 -36.77 7.52 -38.93
C ILE A 725 -35.95 7.54 -37.64
N THR A 726 -34.79 8.19 -37.64
CA THR A 726 -33.98 8.32 -36.41
C THR A 726 -34.53 9.40 -35.49
N PRO A 727 -34.35 9.26 -34.15
CA PRO A 727 -34.74 10.30 -33.19
C PRO A 727 -34.12 11.68 -33.52
N PHE A 728 -32.93 11.70 -34.11
CA PHE A 728 -32.28 12.94 -34.56
C PHE A 728 -33.11 13.67 -35.62
N ILE A 729 -33.57 12.96 -36.66
CA ILE A 729 -34.42 13.53 -37.71
C ILE A 729 -35.76 13.96 -37.14
N GLY A 730 -36.38 13.13 -36.29
CA GLY A 730 -37.63 13.47 -35.60
C GLY A 730 -37.53 14.78 -34.80
N ASN A 731 -36.45 14.95 -34.02
CA ASN A 731 -36.19 16.17 -33.26
C ASN A 731 -35.96 17.39 -34.16
N VAL A 732 -35.28 17.23 -35.29
CA VAL A 732 -35.06 18.30 -36.28
C VAL A 732 -36.40 18.74 -36.88
N LEU A 733 -37.23 17.81 -37.31
CA LEU A 733 -38.55 18.11 -37.89
C LEU A 733 -39.46 18.77 -36.86
N LEU A 734 -39.48 18.28 -35.61
CA LEU A 734 -40.24 18.88 -34.51
C LEU A 734 -39.77 20.31 -34.21
N LEU A 735 -38.46 20.55 -34.18
CA LEU A 735 -37.92 21.90 -33.95
C LEU A 735 -38.38 22.88 -35.04
N HIS A 736 -38.45 22.44 -36.29
CA HIS A 736 -38.85 23.29 -37.40
C HIS A 736 -40.36 23.44 -37.54
N SER A 737 -41.16 22.42 -37.19
CA SER A 737 -42.63 22.53 -37.17
C SER A 737 -43.12 23.49 -36.09
N LEU A 738 -42.41 23.59 -34.97
CA LEU A 738 -42.67 24.61 -33.93
C LEU A 738 -42.29 26.03 -34.37
N LYS A 739 -41.40 26.19 -35.36
CA LYS A 739 -40.93 27.50 -35.84
C LYS A 739 -41.76 28.05 -36.99
N THR A 740 -42.25 27.20 -37.89
CA THR A 740 -42.94 27.64 -39.12
C THR A 740 -44.03 26.65 -39.54
N HIS A 741 -45.15 27.18 -40.04
CA HIS A 741 -46.24 26.35 -40.59
C HIS A 741 -45.89 25.71 -41.94
N GLN A 742 -44.91 26.27 -42.65
CA GLN A 742 -44.46 25.83 -43.99
C GLN A 742 -44.00 24.37 -44.06
N LEU A 743 -43.47 23.81 -42.97
CA LEU A 743 -43.10 22.39 -42.93
C LEU A 743 -44.34 21.48 -42.94
N TYR A 744 -45.41 21.89 -42.24
CA TYR A 744 -46.68 21.16 -42.25
C TYR A 744 -47.33 21.22 -43.64
N GLU A 745 -47.39 22.41 -44.25
CA GLU A 745 -47.90 22.59 -45.61
C GLU A 745 -47.14 21.72 -46.62
N ALA A 746 -45.81 21.72 -46.56
CA ALA A 746 -44.98 20.88 -47.43
C ALA A 746 -45.22 19.38 -47.22
N TRP A 747 -45.55 18.96 -45.99
CA TRP A 747 -45.87 17.57 -45.66
C TRP A 747 -47.26 17.15 -46.18
N VAL A 748 -48.24 18.04 -46.09
CA VAL A 748 -49.60 17.83 -46.62
C VAL A 748 -49.57 17.78 -48.15
N GLN A 749 -48.93 18.75 -48.79
CA GLN A 749 -48.77 18.79 -50.25
C GLN A 749 -48.05 17.57 -50.81
N PHE A 750 -47.09 17.00 -50.07
CA PHE A 750 -46.39 15.78 -50.49
C PHE A 750 -47.23 14.50 -50.29
N LYS A 751 -48.23 14.51 -49.40
CA LYS A 751 -49.15 13.37 -49.22
C LYS A 751 -50.35 13.40 -50.17
N GLU A 752 -50.74 14.58 -50.61
CA GLU A 752 -51.90 14.79 -51.51
C GLU A 752 -51.54 14.66 -53.00
N GLY A 753 -50.26 14.71 -53.37
CA GLY A 753 -49.75 14.50 -54.74
C GLY A 753 -48.83 13.30 -54.83
#